data_AF-A0A369H1J8-F1
#
_entry.id   AF-A0A369H1J8-F1
#
_cell.length_a   1.000
_cell.length_b   1.000
_cell.length_c   1.000
_cell.angle_alpha   90.00
_cell.angle_beta   90.00
_cell.angle_gamma   90.00
#
_symmetry.space_group_name_H-M   'P 1'
#
loop_
_entity.id
_entity.type
_entity.pdbx_description
1 polymer ?
#
loop_
_entity_poly.entity_id
_entity_poly.type
_entity_poly.pdbx_seq_one_letter_code
_entity_poly.pdbx_strand_id
1 'polypeptide(L)'
;MRAEAAFVQLALCVAAVTAFYPFHPGWHDEKQGVTFNIEHHPVKGVNVPSDGPPSGATRMPSKYGGPRNVEMVTNDAHVKRDNRYKIQKAVDPKQPLTSGIDQDGTDFAYFVKVQIGSKHKELYMLLDTGAGSSWVMGPGCKDEACSMHSTFGPNDSDTFHNTEEDFNVSYGSGVVNGKLIEDNMTLAGVTFDFKFGMAGTTSTEFVKFPFDGILGLSMTRGHNDNFFEKFGQAHKLDKNIFCVALNRAADGVNAGEIKFGSTNPDKFSGNISYTPLGSQDGEWAIPIDDMAFDGKKAGVGGVLAYIDTGTSFVFGSQDRVQKVHSVIPGAKSADGQTYKVPCDTIKPLTFTFSGIDYEVSPKDWIAPKNAAGECTSNVYGFEVAKGSWLIGDTFLMNVYTVFDKDEKRIGFANLANAKQKQTSTSSTSRVATNAETTATSEADRSVESINSTQSLESHEVQSGGNGGGATKPRETATSAAVRGYLGNVACRARFGCEDVHSIGRNHSTMTGATREQGGGLLAGDGDSSSSSSGVMLRLSEGRDEESGQIELDDSGGGGRSRQSLGSVDGEEDGNDDDDDDVDGGDEARPSHRVPLLTNMEAPSVAVANAWDDYDDDDELQAEMRRPKSGLQSAFMNMANSIIGAGIIGQPYAFRQAGLLAGVLLLVGLTVVVDWTICLIVINSKLSGTSSFQGTVEHCFGRPGLVAISLAQWVFAFGGMVAFGVIVGDTIPHVLTAVWPELGKVPVLGLLTDRRMAIVVFILGVSYPLTLYRDIAKLAKASTFALIGMMVIVTTVLVQGMLVPSEARGSFSTPLLTVNGGIFQAIGVISFAFVCHHNSLLIYGSLRTPTMDNFSRVTHYSTGVSMLACLVMALAGFLTFGDKTMGNVLNNFPSSNGMVNLARLFFGLNMLTTLPLEAFVCREVMLTYWYPDSGFELVRHVALSTGLVVGATAVSLLTCDLGVVFELVGATSAVAMAYILPPLCYIRLSRRSWRTYVAYAVVVFGVAVMMISLVQAFADVVTGKGGKDSEGGGGSCM
;
A
#
# COMPACT_ATOMS: atom_id res chain seq x y z
N MET A 1 -1.81 -37.65 4.99
CA MET A 1 -2.80 -37.85 3.89
C MET A 1 -4.25 -37.73 4.37
N ARG A 2 -4.68 -36.52 4.78
CA ARG A 2 -6.08 -36.03 4.79
C ARG A 2 -6.22 -34.55 5.21
N ALA A 3 -5.11 -33.81 5.22
CA ALA A 3 -5.04 -32.37 5.57
C ALA A 3 -4.56 -31.48 4.41
N GLU A 4 -4.16 -32.07 3.27
CA GLU A 4 -3.54 -31.36 2.14
C GLU A 4 -4.56 -30.91 1.07
N ALA A 5 -5.79 -31.43 1.12
CA ALA A 5 -6.83 -31.11 0.14
C ALA A 5 -7.49 -29.73 0.32
N ALA A 6 -7.39 -29.13 1.51
CA ALA A 6 -8.05 -27.85 1.82
C ALA A 6 -7.24 -26.61 1.38
N PHE A 7 -5.94 -26.74 1.15
CA PHE A 7 -5.03 -25.61 0.89
C PHE A 7 -4.81 -25.29 -0.60
N VAL A 8 -5.25 -26.16 -1.51
CA VAL A 8 -5.07 -25.98 -2.97
C VAL A 8 -6.15 -25.09 -3.58
N GLN A 9 -7.30 -24.95 -2.90
CA GLN A 9 -8.49 -24.30 -3.46
C GLN A 9 -8.58 -22.77 -3.24
N LEU A 10 -7.57 -22.17 -2.60
CA LEU A 10 -7.51 -20.72 -2.33
C LEU A 10 -6.49 -19.97 -3.22
N ALA A 11 -5.89 -20.65 -4.20
CA ALA A 11 -4.77 -20.14 -5.00
C ALA A 11 -5.17 -19.65 -6.41
N LEU A 12 -6.45 -19.29 -6.63
CA LEU A 12 -7.02 -19.07 -7.96
C LEU A 12 -7.86 -17.79 -8.13
N CYS A 13 -7.72 -16.81 -7.23
CA CYS A 13 -8.44 -15.53 -7.31
C CYS A 13 -7.52 -14.31 -7.05
N VAL A 14 -6.49 -14.11 -7.88
CA VAL A 14 -5.73 -12.83 -7.94
C VAL A 14 -5.44 -12.46 -9.40
N ALA A 15 -6.51 -12.33 -10.18
CA ALA A 15 -6.53 -11.65 -11.47
C ALA A 15 -7.76 -10.74 -11.47
N ALA A 16 -7.52 -9.44 -11.33
CA ALA A 16 -8.53 -8.39 -11.39
C ALA A 16 -7.83 -7.05 -11.60
N VAL A 17 -7.97 -6.46 -12.77
CA VAL A 17 -7.63 -5.05 -12.98
C VAL A 17 -8.51 -4.19 -12.04
N THR A 18 -7.92 -3.31 -11.24
CA THR A 18 -8.65 -2.34 -10.40
C THR A 18 -9.00 -1.11 -11.23
N ALA A 19 -10.27 -0.98 -11.60
CA ALA A 19 -10.57 -0.53 -12.96
C ALA A 19 -11.44 0.73 -13.09
N PHE A 20 -11.45 1.61 -12.08
CA PHE A 20 -11.60 3.05 -12.32
C PHE A 20 -10.21 3.67 -12.20
N TYR A 21 -9.82 4.49 -13.17
CA TYR A 21 -8.56 5.24 -13.17
C TYR A 21 -8.84 6.76 -13.08
N PRO A 22 -8.99 7.33 -11.86
CA PRO A 22 -9.30 8.76 -11.68
C PRO A 22 -8.14 9.67 -12.11
N PHE A 23 -8.06 9.94 -13.42
CA PHE A 23 -7.04 10.78 -14.03
C PHE A 23 -7.62 12.14 -14.44
N HIS A 24 -7.02 13.21 -13.91
CA HIS A 24 -7.39 14.58 -14.23
C HIS A 24 -6.12 15.36 -14.64
N PRO A 25 -5.87 15.56 -15.94
CA PRO A 25 -4.63 16.16 -16.41
C PRO A 25 -4.52 17.63 -16.02
N GLY A 26 -3.32 18.07 -15.62
CA GLY A 26 -3.10 19.41 -15.04
C GLY A 26 -3.42 20.59 -15.97
N TRP A 27 -3.47 20.39 -17.29
CA TRP A 27 -3.88 21.43 -18.24
C TRP A 27 -5.37 21.82 -18.13
N HIS A 28 -6.21 21.01 -17.48
CA HIS A 28 -7.62 21.33 -17.27
C HIS A 28 -7.81 22.39 -16.16
N ASP A 29 -6.98 22.33 -15.11
CA ASP A 29 -7.02 23.28 -13.99
C ASP A 29 -6.69 24.72 -14.44
N GLU A 30 -5.90 24.91 -15.50
CA GLU A 30 -5.63 26.24 -16.10
C GLU A 30 -6.87 26.94 -16.68
N LYS A 31 -7.92 26.18 -17.04
CA LYS A 31 -9.04 26.68 -17.83
C LYS A 31 -10.24 27.14 -17.02
N GLN A 32 -10.42 26.60 -15.83
CA GLN A 32 -11.46 27.08 -14.93
C GLN A 32 -10.94 28.29 -14.16
N GLY A 33 -10.98 29.45 -14.83
CA GLY A 33 -10.73 30.79 -14.25
C GLY A 33 -11.77 31.22 -13.21
N VAL A 34 -12.30 30.28 -12.42
CA VAL A 34 -13.18 30.51 -11.28
C VAL A 34 -12.30 30.75 -10.07
N THR A 35 -11.74 31.96 -9.98
CA THR A 35 -11.24 32.48 -8.71
C THR A 35 -12.40 32.56 -7.72
N PHE A 36 -12.57 31.52 -6.89
CA PHE A 36 -13.45 31.56 -5.74
C PHE A 36 -12.92 32.60 -4.75
N ASN A 37 -13.43 33.83 -4.85
CA ASN A 37 -13.17 34.87 -3.85
C ASN A 37 -13.69 34.39 -2.50
N ILE A 38 -12.77 34.03 -1.60
CA ILE A 38 -13.08 33.77 -0.20
C ILE A 38 -13.28 35.12 0.50
N GLU A 39 -14.42 35.76 0.25
CA GLU A 39 -14.90 36.82 1.13
C GLU A 39 -15.34 36.19 2.45
N HIS A 40 -14.40 36.12 3.40
CA HIS A 40 -14.70 35.82 4.79
C HIS A 40 -15.60 36.92 5.37
N HIS A 41 -16.92 36.74 5.28
CA HIS A 41 -17.86 37.44 6.16
C HIS A 41 -17.80 36.79 7.56
N PRO A 42 -17.24 37.47 8.58
CA PRO A 42 -17.25 36.94 9.94
C PRO A 42 -18.67 37.00 10.51
N VAL A 43 -19.15 35.87 11.06
CA VAL A 43 -20.41 35.83 11.81
C VAL A 43 -20.23 36.59 13.12
N LYS A 44 -20.53 37.89 13.13
CA LYS A 44 -20.72 38.68 14.35
C LYS A 44 -22.19 38.64 14.77
N GLY A 45 -22.41 38.55 16.08
CA GLY A 45 -23.73 38.33 16.66
C GLY A 45 -24.73 39.46 16.39
N VAL A 46 -25.99 39.09 16.21
CA VAL A 46 -27.10 40.04 16.10
C VAL A 46 -27.39 40.65 17.47
N ASN A 47 -27.33 41.97 17.57
CA ASN A 47 -28.13 42.70 18.54
C ASN A 47 -28.68 43.98 17.90
N VAL A 48 -29.91 44.32 18.26
CA VAL A 48 -30.80 45.29 17.58
C VAL A 48 -30.43 46.73 17.97
N PRO A 49 -30.45 47.71 17.03
CA PRO A 49 -31.50 48.74 17.13
C PRO A 49 -32.03 49.36 15.80
N SER A 50 -33.36 49.49 15.75
CA SER A 50 -34.17 50.67 15.35
C SER A 50 -34.04 51.39 13.98
N ASP A 51 -35.24 51.62 13.42
CA ASP A 51 -35.74 52.86 12.76
C ASP A 51 -35.26 53.32 11.37
N GLY A 52 -36.23 53.33 10.43
CA GLY A 52 -36.45 54.50 9.56
C GLY A 52 -36.55 54.27 8.05
N PRO A 53 -37.75 54.38 7.43
CA PRO A 53 -37.95 54.39 5.96
C PRO A 53 -38.20 55.86 5.47
N PRO A 54 -38.73 56.18 4.26
CA PRO A 54 -39.15 55.33 3.12
C PRO A 54 -38.77 55.84 1.70
N SER A 55 -39.30 55.16 0.67
CA SER A 55 -39.55 55.65 -0.72
C SER A 55 -38.39 55.59 -1.74
N GLY A 56 -38.64 55.32 -3.03
CA GLY A 56 -39.93 54.99 -3.64
C GLY A 56 -39.96 54.67 -5.16
N ALA A 57 -39.89 53.37 -5.49
CA ALA A 57 -40.70 52.66 -6.49
C ALA A 57 -40.54 52.84 -8.03
N THR A 58 -40.76 51.69 -8.72
CA THR A 58 -41.23 51.49 -10.12
C THR A 58 -40.26 51.78 -11.28
N ARG A 59 -40.30 51.03 -12.42
CA ARG A 59 -41.46 50.34 -13.04
C ARG A 59 -41.08 49.14 -13.96
N MET A 60 -41.72 47.98 -13.78
CA MET A 60 -42.15 47.09 -14.88
C MET A 60 -43.67 47.30 -15.08
N PRO A 61 -44.26 47.06 -16.28
CA PRO A 61 -44.92 45.77 -16.61
C PRO A 61 -44.97 45.44 -18.14
N SER A 62 -45.60 44.38 -18.68
CA SER A 62 -45.85 42.96 -18.32
C SER A 62 -46.62 42.27 -19.49
N LYS A 63 -47.26 41.10 -19.22
CA LYS A 63 -48.28 40.33 -20.00
C LYS A 63 -47.76 39.11 -20.77
N TYR A 64 -48.36 37.92 -20.67
CA TYR A 64 -49.31 37.28 -19.72
C TYR A 64 -49.10 35.75 -19.85
N GLY A 65 -49.40 34.86 -18.90
CA GLY A 65 -49.93 34.99 -17.54
C GLY A 65 -50.07 33.59 -16.88
N GLY A 66 -50.31 33.52 -15.57
CA GLY A 66 -50.63 32.25 -14.85
C GLY A 66 -52.12 32.15 -14.52
N PRO A 67 -52.54 31.54 -13.38
CA PRO A 67 -51.80 30.62 -12.51
C PRO A 67 -52.63 29.35 -12.12
N ARG A 68 -52.02 28.38 -11.41
CA ARG A 68 -52.76 27.47 -10.51
C ARG A 68 -51.84 26.89 -9.43
N ASN A 69 -52.41 26.59 -8.27
CA ASN A 69 -51.67 26.19 -7.07
C ASN A 69 -51.27 24.71 -7.12
N VAL A 70 -50.16 24.39 -6.45
CA VAL A 70 -49.87 23.07 -5.87
C VAL A 70 -49.54 23.30 -4.39
N GLU A 71 -50.00 22.42 -3.51
CA GLU A 71 -49.84 22.57 -2.05
C GLU A 71 -48.41 22.31 -1.60
N MET A 72 -47.97 23.04 -0.56
CA MET A 72 -46.73 22.71 0.15
C MET A 72 -46.97 21.48 1.05
N VAL A 73 -46.58 20.30 0.58
CA VAL A 73 -46.30 19.18 1.46
C VAL A 73 -44.90 19.39 2.04
N THR A 74 -44.83 19.79 3.30
CA THR A 74 -43.57 19.88 4.04
C THR A 74 -43.04 18.49 4.37
N ASN A 75 -41.83 18.17 3.94
CA ASN A 75 -41.05 17.06 4.46
C ASN A 75 -39.62 17.54 4.76
N ASP A 76 -39.19 17.39 6.01
CA ASP A 76 -37.85 17.76 6.44
C ASP A 76 -36.80 16.76 5.94
N ALA A 77 -36.02 17.18 4.96
CA ALA A 77 -34.69 16.65 4.71
C ALA A 77 -33.78 17.81 4.33
N HIS A 78 -32.74 18.07 5.12
CA HIS A 78 -31.74 19.09 4.78
C HIS A 78 -30.86 18.57 3.64
N VAL A 79 -31.32 18.74 2.40
CA VAL A 79 -30.62 18.35 1.18
C VAL A 79 -29.35 19.18 1.03
N LYS A 80 -28.22 18.58 1.40
CA LYS A 80 -26.89 19.21 1.52
C LYS A 80 -26.20 19.49 0.18
N ARG A 81 -26.96 19.70 -0.90
CA ARG A 81 -26.45 19.88 -2.28
C ARG A 81 -25.98 21.33 -2.53
N ASP A 82 -24.81 21.66 -2.01
CA ASP A 82 -24.01 22.80 -2.48
C ASP A 82 -23.10 22.34 -3.64
N ASN A 83 -23.73 21.80 -4.70
CA ASN A 83 -23.00 21.18 -5.82
C ASN A 83 -22.21 22.23 -6.60
N ARG A 84 -20.89 22.23 -6.43
CA ARG A 84 -19.94 22.96 -7.30
C ARG A 84 -19.97 22.50 -8.77
N TYR A 85 -20.57 21.34 -9.05
CA TYR A 85 -20.64 20.72 -10.38
C TYR A 85 -21.93 20.99 -11.15
N LYS A 86 -21.78 21.34 -12.43
CA LYS A 86 -22.87 21.65 -13.37
C LYS A 86 -23.35 20.38 -14.10
N ILE A 87 -24.26 19.63 -13.49
CA ILE A 87 -24.80 18.40 -14.07
C ILE A 87 -25.58 18.68 -15.38
N GLN A 88 -25.10 18.15 -16.50
CA GLN A 88 -25.84 18.03 -17.76
C GLN A 88 -26.70 16.76 -17.75
N LYS A 89 -27.95 16.91 -17.31
CA LYS A 89 -28.90 15.79 -17.23
C LYS A 89 -29.27 15.23 -18.60
N ALA A 90 -29.40 13.90 -18.67
CA ALA A 90 -29.94 13.23 -19.85
C ALA A 90 -31.44 13.50 -20.02
N VAL A 91 -31.94 13.30 -21.24
CA VAL A 91 -33.37 13.21 -21.53
C VAL A 91 -33.92 11.89 -20.99
N ASP A 92 -34.99 11.95 -20.19
CA ASP A 92 -35.70 10.78 -19.65
C ASP A 92 -36.02 9.75 -20.75
N PRO A 93 -35.46 8.52 -20.71
CA PRO A 93 -35.72 7.52 -21.73
C PRO A 93 -37.17 7.06 -21.74
N LYS A 94 -37.70 6.80 -22.95
CA LYS A 94 -39.09 6.35 -23.15
C LYS A 94 -39.23 4.83 -23.33
N GLN A 95 -38.13 4.11 -23.37
CA GLN A 95 -38.13 2.65 -23.50
C GLN A 95 -38.03 2.00 -22.12
N PRO A 96 -38.63 0.81 -21.92
CA PRO A 96 -38.49 0.06 -20.67
C PRO A 96 -37.03 -0.36 -20.43
N LEU A 97 -36.68 -0.60 -19.17
CA LEU A 97 -35.35 -1.05 -18.74
C LEU A 97 -34.21 -0.14 -19.23
N THR A 98 -34.47 1.17 -19.28
CA THR A 98 -33.55 2.19 -19.79
C THR A 98 -33.43 3.31 -18.77
N SER A 99 -32.21 3.82 -18.54
CA SER A 99 -31.93 4.98 -17.67
C SER A 99 -31.10 6.01 -18.43
N GLY A 100 -31.32 7.29 -18.16
CA GLY A 100 -30.52 8.38 -18.72
C GLY A 100 -29.13 8.41 -18.08
N ILE A 101 -28.11 8.73 -18.87
CA ILE A 101 -26.73 8.92 -18.39
C ILE A 101 -26.46 10.42 -18.26
N ASP A 102 -26.49 10.92 -17.03
CA ASP A 102 -26.09 12.29 -16.71
C ASP A 102 -24.55 12.42 -16.83
N GLN A 103 -24.05 13.64 -17.06
CA GLN A 103 -22.62 13.93 -17.09
C GLN A 103 -22.28 15.33 -16.52
N ASP A 104 -21.00 15.60 -16.27
CA ASP A 104 -20.50 16.87 -15.72
C ASP A 104 -20.53 18.07 -16.69
N GLY A 105 -20.79 17.82 -17.97
CA GLY A 105 -20.77 18.84 -19.02
C GLY A 105 -19.38 19.16 -19.57
N THR A 106 -18.39 18.34 -19.24
CA THR A 106 -17.00 18.40 -19.69
C THR A 106 -16.49 17.08 -20.26
N ASP A 107 -17.37 16.07 -20.40
CA ASP A 107 -17.06 14.73 -20.92
C ASP A 107 -15.98 13.96 -20.12
N PHE A 108 -15.91 14.19 -18.79
CA PHE A 108 -14.99 13.50 -17.89
C PHE A 108 -15.62 12.33 -17.11
N ALA A 109 -16.88 12.44 -16.68
CA ALA A 109 -17.59 11.40 -15.95
C ALA A 109 -19.04 11.23 -16.42
N TYR A 110 -19.43 9.97 -16.64
CA TYR A 110 -20.77 9.55 -17.02
C TYR A 110 -21.41 8.71 -15.90
N PHE A 111 -22.56 9.16 -15.40
CA PHE A 111 -23.16 8.63 -14.19
C PHE A 111 -24.69 8.54 -14.32
N VAL A 112 -25.26 7.55 -13.66
CA VAL A 112 -26.72 7.39 -13.56
C VAL A 112 -27.23 7.82 -12.21
N LYS A 113 -28.46 8.31 -12.18
CA LYS A 113 -29.18 8.44 -10.92
C LYS A 113 -29.74 7.08 -10.51
N VAL A 114 -29.39 6.62 -9.31
CA VAL A 114 -30.05 5.51 -8.62
C VAL A 114 -30.95 6.04 -7.50
N GLN A 115 -31.91 5.22 -7.05
CA GLN A 115 -32.61 5.41 -5.78
C GLN A 115 -32.22 4.28 -4.83
N ILE A 116 -31.91 4.60 -3.57
CA ILE A 116 -31.53 3.61 -2.56
C ILE A 116 -32.43 3.72 -1.32
N GLY A 117 -32.80 2.58 -0.75
CA GLY A 117 -33.52 2.44 0.51
C GLY A 117 -35.02 2.67 0.44
N SER A 118 -35.72 2.37 1.55
CA SER A 118 -37.19 2.50 1.66
C SER A 118 -37.73 3.91 1.36
N LYS A 119 -36.88 4.94 1.48
CA LYS A 119 -37.20 6.36 1.25
C LYS A 119 -36.79 6.84 -0.14
N HIS A 120 -36.33 5.93 -1.01
CA HIS A 120 -35.91 6.19 -2.39
C HIS A 120 -34.91 7.33 -2.54
N LYS A 121 -33.87 7.36 -1.69
CA LYS A 121 -32.88 8.45 -1.68
C LYS A 121 -32.11 8.48 -3.00
N GLU A 122 -32.24 9.58 -3.73
CA GLU A 122 -31.56 9.80 -5.01
C GLU A 122 -30.06 10.04 -4.81
N LEU A 123 -29.22 9.30 -5.55
CA LEU A 123 -27.76 9.44 -5.60
C LEU A 123 -27.26 9.30 -7.04
N TYR A 124 -26.14 9.93 -7.37
CA TYR A 124 -25.43 9.72 -8.64
C TYR A 124 -24.34 8.68 -8.49
N MET A 125 -24.34 7.69 -9.37
CA MET A 125 -23.35 6.62 -9.41
C MET A 125 -22.63 6.63 -10.75
N LEU A 126 -21.29 6.69 -10.74
CA LEU A 126 -20.48 6.47 -11.94
C LEU A 126 -20.82 5.12 -12.56
N LEU A 127 -20.97 5.05 -13.89
CA LEU A 127 -21.07 3.78 -14.60
C LEU A 127 -19.66 3.23 -14.82
N ASP A 128 -19.30 2.14 -14.17
CA ASP A 128 -17.93 1.61 -14.17
C ASP A 128 -17.93 0.15 -14.65
N THR A 129 -17.72 -0.07 -15.96
CA THR A 129 -17.60 -1.43 -16.51
C THR A 129 -16.30 -2.12 -16.12
N GLY A 130 -15.28 -1.36 -15.72
CA GLY A 130 -14.10 -1.91 -15.06
C GLY A 130 -14.42 -2.65 -13.75
N ALA A 131 -15.11 -2.00 -12.81
CA ALA A 131 -15.23 -2.47 -11.43
C ALA A 131 -16.27 -3.58 -11.22
N GLY A 132 -15.89 -4.59 -10.44
CA GLY A 132 -16.79 -5.63 -9.93
C GLY A 132 -17.46 -5.29 -8.59
N SER A 133 -17.26 -4.07 -8.03
CA SER A 133 -17.79 -3.67 -6.71
C SER A 133 -18.50 -2.31 -6.78
N SER A 134 -19.67 -2.18 -6.16
CA SER A 134 -20.42 -0.90 -6.07
C SER A 134 -20.33 -0.27 -4.67
N TRP A 135 -20.38 1.06 -4.56
CA TRP A 135 -20.37 1.77 -3.26
C TRP A 135 -20.90 3.20 -3.34
N VAL A 136 -21.21 3.77 -2.16
CA VAL A 136 -21.68 5.17 -1.95
C VAL A 136 -20.94 5.82 -0.79
N MET A 137 -20.87 7.15 -0.75
CA MET A 137 -20.32 7.88 0.40
C MET A 137 -21.24 7.76 1.64
N GLY A 138 -20.67 7.48 2.81
CA GLY A 138 -21.44 7.28 4.05
C GLY A 138 -21.44 8.52 4.96
N PRO A 139 -22.51 8.78 5.74
CA PRO A 139 -22.66 9.99 6.57
C PRO A 139 -21.68 10.06 7.75
N GLY A 140 -20.99 8.96 8.08
CA GLY A 140 -19.90 8.94 9.07
C GLY A 140 -18.56 9.44 8.51
N CYS A 141 -18.41 9.49 7.19
CA CYS A 141 -17.19 9.95 6.52
C CYS A 141 -17.02 11.46 6.65
N LYS A 142 -15.79 11.92 6.93
CA LYS A 142 -15.46 13.34 7.16
C LYS A 142 -14.39 13.89 6.22
N ASP A 143 -13.95 13.10 5.25
CA ASP A 143 -13.04 13.52 4.20
C ASP A 143 -13.73 14.51 3.24
N GLU A 144 -12.97 15.30 2.49
CA GLU A 144 -13.52 16.42 1.71
C GLU A 144 -14.59 15.97 0.70
N ALA A 145 -14.37 14.88 -0.03
CA ALA A 145 -15.33 14.34 -0.99
C ALA A 145 -16.68 13.99 -0.33
N CYS A 146 -16.67 13.28 0.80
CA CYS A 146 -17.87 13.00 1.61
C CYS A 146 -18.52 14.26 2.20
N SER A 147 -17.77 15.35 2.36
CA SER A 147 -18.29 16.60 2.90
C SER A 147 -19.13 17.38 1.88
N MET A 148 -18.83 17.23 0.58
CA MET A 148 -19.45 17.97 -0.54
C MET A 148 -20.46 17.14 -1.35
N HIS A 149 -20.36 15.81 -1.33
CA HIS A 149 -21.30 14.91 -1.99
C HIS A 149 -22.48 14.51 -1.11
N SER A 150 -23.47 13.88 -1.73
CA SER A 150 -24.60 13.25 -1.05
C SER A 150 -24.12 11.96 -0.38
N THR A 151 -24.52 11.73 0.86
CA THR A 151 -24.18 10.49 1.59
C THR A 151 -25.41 9.62 1.85
N PHE A 152 -25.24 8.31 2.00
CA PHE A 152 -26.30 7.37 2.34
C PHE A 152 -25.96 6.54 3.59
N GLY A 153 -26.91 6.38 4.51
CA GLY A 153 -26.73 5.56 5.72
C GLY A 153 -28.01 5.34 6.54
N PRO A 154 -27.90 4.91 7.82
CA PRO A 154 -29.02 4.38 8.61
C PRO A 154 -30.27 5.26 8.75
N ASN A 155 -30.13 6.59 8.66
CA ASN A 155 -31.28 7.50 8.78
C ASN A 155 -32.09 7.61 7.47
N ASP A 156 -31.44 7.30 6.34
CA ASP A 156 -31.98 7.49 4.98
C ASP A 156 -32.89 6.35 4.53
N SER A 157 -32.98 5.26 5.30
CA SER A 157 -33.73 4.06 4.93
C SER A 157 -34.11 3.26 6.16
N ASP A 158 -35.33 2.73 6.16
CA ASP A 158 -35.87 1.85 7.20
C ASP A 158 -35.64 0.35 6.86
N THR A 159 -35.15 0.07 5.65
CA THR A 159 -34.69 -1.25 5.19
C THR A 159 -33.17 -1.41 5.27
N PHE A 160 -32.46 -0.41 5.79
CA PHE A 160 -31.00 -0.40 5.95
C PHE A 160 -30.52 -1.54 6.86
N HIS A 161 -29.64 -2.41 6.33
CA HIS A 161 -29.00 -3.47 7.09
C HIS A 161 -27.47 -3.35 7.02
N ASN A 162 -26.82 -3.02 8.15
CA ASN A 162 -25.36 -3.12 8.25
C ASN A 162 -24.96 -4.59 8.43
N THR A 163 -24.04 -5.09 7.61
CA THR A 163 -23.54 -6.47 7.74
C THR A 163 -22.39 -6.59 8.76
N GLU A 164 -21.84 -5.46 9.20
CA GLU A 164 -20.58 -5.32 9.95
C GLU A 164 -19.32 -5.85 9.23
N GLU A 165 -19.42 -6.40 8.02
CA GLU A 165 -18.29 -6.80 7.19
C GLU A 165 -17.53 -5.55 6.68
N ASP A 166 -16.20 -5.60 6.64
CA ASP A 166 -15.37 -4.47 6.17
C ASP A 166 -15.38 -4.36 4.64
N PHE A 167 -15.67 -3.16 4.12
CA PHE A 167 -15.56 -2.83 2.70
C PHE A 167 -14.31 -1.99 2.44
N ASN A 168 -13.42 -2.41 1.54
CA ASN A 168 -12.27 -1.62 1.14
C ASN A 168 -12.03 -1.83 -0.37
N VAL A 169 -11.95 -0.77 -1.15
CA VAL A 169 -11.65 -0.83 -2.59
C VAL A 169 -10.56 0.20 -2.91
N SER A 170 -9.59 -0.22 -3.70
CA SER A 170 -8.58 0.66 -4.31
C SER A 170 -8.83 0.76 -5.81
N TYR A 171 -8.58 1.95 -6.32
CA TYR A 171 -8.70 2.38 -7.70
C TYR A 171 -7.36 2.97 -8.15
N GLY A 172 -7.18 3.24 -9.45
CA GLY A 172 -5.87 3.55 -10.03
C GLY A 172 -5.08 4.68 -9.35
N SER A 173 -5.79 5.66 -8.79
CA SER A 173 -5.22 6.79 -8.03
C SER A 173 -5.99 7.12 -6.74
N GLY A 174 -7.02 6.34 -6.38
CA GLY A 174 -7.94 6.65 -5.27
C GLY A 174 -8.32 5.43 -4.42
N VAL A 175 -8.80 5.66 -3.19
CA VAL A 175 -9.10 4.59 -2.21
C VAL A 175 -10.37 4.91 -1.42
N VAL A 176 -11.17 3.87 -1.17
CA VAL A 176 -12.40 3.91 -0.36
C VAL A 176 -12.33 2.82 0.71
N ASN A 177 -12.62 3.18 1.96
CA ASN A 177 -12.72 2.23 3.08
C ASN A 177 -14.03 2.47 3.83
N GLY A 178 -14.67 1.43 4.36
CA GLY A 178 -15.99 1.51 4.97
C GLY A 178 -16.56 0.16 5.41
N LYS A 179 -17.89 0.02 5.36
CA LYS A 179 -18.62 -1.22 5.69
C LYS A 179 -19.46 -1.70 4.52
N LEU A 180 -19.69 -3.01 4.45
CA LEU A 180 -20.72 -3.57 3.57
C LEU A 180 -22.09 -3.37 4.22
N ILE A 181 -23.00 -2.78 3.46
CA ILE A 181 -24.41 -2.63 3.82
C ILE A 181 -25.26 -3.35 2.78
N GLU A 182 -26.46 -3.74 3.19
CA GLU A 182 -27.45 -4.37 2.34
C GLU A 182 -28.75 -3.57 2.46
N ASP A 183 -29.26 -3.12 1.33
CA ASP A 183 -30.50 -2.34 1.24
C ASP A 183 -31.07 -2.46 -0.18
N ASN A 184 -32.27 -1.96 -0.40
CA ASN A 184 -32.91 -2.02 -1.71
C ASN A 184 -32.39 -0.91 -2.66
N MET A 185 -32.09 -1.25 -3.90
CA MET A 185 -31.67 -0.34 -4.96
C MET A 185 -32.66 -0.35 -6.12
N THR A 186 -32.95 0.83 -6.67
CA THR A 186 -33.77 0.98 -7.89
C THR A 186 -33.00 1.72 -8.99
N LEU A 187 -32.94 1.12 -10.17
CA LEU A 187 -32.40 1.69 -11.41
C LEU A 187 -33.23 1.21 -12.61
N ALA A 188 -33.41 2.07 -13.62
CA ALA A 188 -34.11 1.75 -14.88
C ALA A 188 -35.54 1.16 -14.72
N GLY A 189 -36.19 1.40 -13.58
CA GLY A 189 -37.51 0.85 -13.23
C GLY A 189 -37.50 -0.55 -12.61
N VAL A 190 -36.32 -1.11 -12.28
CA VAL A 190 -36.16 -2.37 -11.55
C VAL A 190 -35.67 -2.10 -10.13
N THR A 191 -36.28 -2.76 -9.16
CA THR A 191 -36.14 -2.57 -7.71
C THR A 191 -35.71 -3.90 -7.09
N PHE A 192 -34.57 -3.96 -6.38
CA PHE A 192 -33.95 -5.21 -5.95
C PHE A 192 -33.04 -5.05 -4.73
N ASP A 193 -32.87 -6.11 -3.94
CA ASP A 193 -32.03 -6.10 -2.74
C ASP A 193 -30.55 -6.31 -3.11
N PHE A 194 -29.70 -5.39 -2.65
CA PHE A 194 -28.31 -5.26 -3.09
C PHE A 194 -27.37 -5.00 -1.91
N LYS A 195 -26.30 -5.79 -1.81
CA LYS A 195 -25.18 -5.56 -0.91
C LYS A 195 -24.13 -4.71 -1.61
N PHE A 196 -23.77 -3.57 -1.02
CA PHE A 196 -22.80 -2.61 -1.57
C PHE A 196 -21.98 -1.94 -0.46
N GLY A 197 -20.94 -1.18 -0.83
CA GLY A 197 -20.11 -0.46 0.12
C GLY A 197 -20.70 0.87 0.59
N MET A 198 -20.64 1.15 1.90
CA MET A 198 -20.85 2.47 2.48
C MET A 198 -19.51 3.01 2.98
N ALA A 199 -18.99 4.06 2.34
CA ALA A 199 -17.68 4.61 2.68
C ALA A 199 -17.66 5.30 4.05
N GLY A 200 -16.74 4.89 4.91
CA GLY A 200 -16.35 5.61 6.12
C GLY A 200 -15.16 6.55 5.91
N THR A 201 -14.37 6.34 4.85
CA THR A 201 -13.32 7.26 4.36
C THR A 201 -13.20 7.18 2.84
N THR A 202 -12.82 8.30 2.22
CA THR A 202 -12.58 8.43 0.76
C THR A 202 -11.35 9.29 0.51
N SER A 203 -10.54 8.93 -0.47
CA SER A 203 -9.39 9.75 -0.89
C SER A 203 -9.81 11.04 -1.63
N THR A 204 -8.85 11.93 -1.85
CA THR A 204 -9.06 13.30 -2.35
C THR A 204 -9.45 13.40 -3.82
N GLU A 205 -9.25 12.35 -4.61
CA GLU A 205 -9.41 12.38 -6.06
C GLU A 205 -10.91 12.42 -6.42
N PHE A 206 -11.75 11.83 -5.57
CA PHE A 206 -13.21 11.92 -5.63
C PHE A 206 -13.76 13.33 -5.37
N VAL A 207 -12.95 14.29 -4.90
CA VAL A 207 -13.33 15.72 -4.86
C VAL A 207 -13.53 16.27 -6.27
N LYS A 208 -12.81 15.74 -7.28
CA LYS A 208 -12.80 16.27 -8.65
C LYS A 208 -14.00 15.88 -9.52
N PHE A 209 -14.77 14.88 -9.10
CA PHE A 209 -15.88 14.29 -9.86
C PHE A 209 -17.23 14.61 -9.19
N PRO A 210 -18.36 14.54 -9.91
CA PRO A 210 -19.67 14.97 -9.38
C PRO A 210 -20.51 13.85 -8.73
N PHE A 211 -20.01 12.62 -8.65
CA PHE A 211 -20.77 11.44 -8.27
C PHE A 211 -20.71 11.15 -6.76
N ASP A 212 -21.80 10.61 -6.22
CA ASP A 212 -21.95 10.24 -4.81
C ASP A 212 -21.44 8.80 -4.52
N GLY A 213 -21.10 8.05 -5.57
CA GLY A 213 -20.63 6.66 -5.52
C GLY A 213 -20.30 6.07 -6.91
N ILE A 214 -19.97 4.78 -6.95
CA ILE A 214 -19.64 4.04 -8.18
C ILE A 214 -20.53 2.79 -8.30
N LEU A 215 -21.07 2.54 -9.49
CA LEU A 215 -21.83 1.34 -9.84
C LEU A 215 -20.97 0.42 -10.72
N GLY A 216 -20.48 -0.67 -10.13
CA GLY A 216 -19.67 -1.66 -10.81
C GLY A 216 -20.48 -2.56 -11.73
N LEU A 217 -20.13 -2.60 -13.02
CA LEU A 217 -20.79 -3.34 -14.11
C LEU A 217 -19.90 -4.46 -14.71
N SER A 218 -18.72 -4.71 -14.14
CA SER A 218 -17.87 -5.85 -14.48
C SER A 218 -18.55 -7.19 -14.14
N MET A 219 -18.16 -8.29 -14.80
CA MET A 219 -18.58 -9.63 -14.37
C MET A 219 -17.60 -10.26 -13.37
N THR A 220 -16.48 -9.59 -13.09
CA THR A 220 -15.52 -10.01 -12.05
C THR A 220 -16.18 -10.03 -10.67
N ARG A 221 -15.68 -10.89 -9.78
CA ARG A 221 -16.16 -10.98 -8.41
C ARG A 221 -15.55 -9.88 -7.54
N GLY A 222 -16.34 -8.85 -7.22
CA GLY A 222 -15.94 -7.81 -6.28
C GLY A 222 -16.05 -8.19 -4.81
N HIS A 223 -15.96 -7.15 -3.97
CA HIS A 223 -16.12 -7.23 -2.51
C HIS A 223 -17.60 -7.34 -2.08
N ASN A 224 -18.54 -7.23 -3.01
CA ASN A 224 -19.98 -7.22 -2.73
C ASN A 224 -20.77 -7.88 -3.86
N ASP A 225 -22.09 -7.69 -3.91
CA ASP A 225 -22.93 -8.33 -4.92
C ASP A 225 -22.52 -7.87 -6.33
N ASN A 226 -22.51 -8.81 -7.29
CA ASN A 226 -22.44 -8.43 -8.69
C ASN A 226 -23.77 -7.77 -9.09
N PHE A 227 -23.76 -6.46 -9.36
CA PHE A 227 -24.95 -5.67 -9.73
C PHE A 227 -25.76 -6.38 -10.83
N PHE A 228 -25.07 -6.84 -11.87
CA PHE A 228 -25.71 -7.36 -13.06
C PHE A 228 -26.42 -8.70 -12.81
N GLU A 229 -25.92 -9.51 -11.88
CA GLU A 229 -26.59 -10.73 -11.43
C GLU A 229 -27.84 -10.43 -10.59
N LYS A 230 -27.77 -9.50 -9.63
CA LYS A 230 -28.93 -9.11 -8.83
C LYS A 230 -30.02 -8.44 -9.69
N PHE A 231 -29.64 -7.55 -10.60
CA PHE A 231 -30.56 -6.93 -11.56
C PHE A 231 -31.22 -7.97 -12.49
N GLY A 232 -30.42 -8.89 -13.06
CA GLY A 232 -30.91 -9.95 -13.94
C GLY A 232 -31.88 -10.91 -13.25
N GLN A 233 -31.57 -11.30 -12.00
CA GLN A 233 -32.44 -12.14 -11.16
C GLN A 233 -33.77 -11.47 -10.82
N ALA A 234 -33.74 -10.17 -10.49
CA ALA A 234 -34.93 -9.43 -10.06
C ALA A 234 -35.98 -9.24 -11.17
N HIS A 235 -35.54 -8.99 -12.42
CA HIS A 235 -36.47 -8.76 -13.54
C HIS A 235 -36.65 -9.96 -14.48
N LYS A 236 -35.83 -11.01 -14.36
CA LYS A 236 -35.76 -12.14 -15.32
C LYS A 236 -35.57 -11.68 -16.77
N LEU A 237 -34.44 -11.01 -17.03
CA LEU A 237 -34.13 -10.54 -18.37
C LEU A 237 -34.09 -11.71 -19.38
N ASP A 238 -34.73 -11.54 -20.55
CA ASP A 238 -34.68 -12.51 -21.65
C ASP A 238 -33.26 -12.73 -22.20
N LYS A 239 -32.37 -11.76 -21.97
CA LYS A 239 -30.93 -11.79 -22.25
C LYS A 239 -30.18 -10.99 -21.19
N ASN A 240 -29.09 -11.52 -20.67
CA ASN A 240 -28.20 -10.79 -19.78
C ASN A 240 -27.21 -9.93 -20.61
N ILE A 241 -27.77 -8.90 -21.26
CA ILE A 241 -26.99 -7.83 -21.91
C ILE A 241 -27.30 -6.47 -21.30
N PHE A 242 -26.30 -5.58 -21.32
CA PHE A 242 -26.53 -4.14 -21.16
C PHE A 242 -25.85 -3.36 -22.29
N CYS A 243 -26.41 -2.23 -22.65
CA CYS A 243 -25.99 -1.42 -23.79
C CYS A 243 -25.80 0.02 -23.35
N VAL A 244 -24.74 0.68 -23.83
CA VAL A 244 -24.37 2.05 -23.47
C VAL A 244 -24.29 2.90 -24.73
N ALA A 245 -24.95 4.05 -24.69
CA ALA A 245 -24.78 5.14 -25.64
C ALA A 245 -24.39 6.40 -24.86
N LEU A 246 -23.14 6.83 -24.99
CA LEU A 246 -22.67 8.10 -24.40
C LEU A 246 -23.01 9.27 -25.33
N ASN A 247 -23.00 10.49 -24.79
CA ASN A 247 -23.35 11.70 -25.52
C ASN A 247 -22.43 12.85 -25.11
N ARG A 248 -21.65 13.36 -26.08
CA ARG A 248 -20.74 14.50 -25.91
C ARG A 248 -21.44 15.76 -25.41
N ALA A 249 -20.82 16.49 -24.49
CA ALA A 249 -21.29 17.76 -23.96
C ALA A 249 -21.41 18.82 -25.07
N ALA A 250 -20.58 18.72 -26.10
CA ALA A 250 -20.58 19.58 -27.28
C ALA A 250 -21.72 19.31 -28.29
N ASP A 251 -22.41 18.15 -28.21
CA ASP A 251 -23.48 17.79 -29.15
C ASP A 251 -24.88 18.26 -28.69
N GLY A 252 -24.96 18.95 -27.54
CA GLY A 252 -26.09 19.81 -27.18
C GLY A 252 -27.02 19.22 -26.12
N VAL A 253 -28.14 18.62 -26.53
CA VAL A 253 -29.07 17.97 -25.60
C VAL A 253 -28.51 16.60 -25.26
N ASN A 254 -28.15 16.35 -24.00
CA ASN A 254 -27.67 15.05 -23.55
C ASN A 254 -28.73 13.97 -23.78
N ALA A 255 -28.48 13.08 -24.75
CA ALA A 255 -29.30 11.91 -25.06
C ALA A 255 -28.59 10.59 -24.70
N GLY A 256 -27.66 10.61 -23.74
CA GLY A 256 -26.98 9.41 -23.26
C GLY A 256 -27.93 8.46 -22.51
N GLU A 257 -27.79 7.16 -22.73
CA GLU A 257 -28.59 6.14 -22.03
C GLU A 257 -27.82 4.84 -21.78
N ILE A 258 -28.17 4.18 -20.67
CA ILE A 258 -27.87 2.77 -20.41
C ILE A 258 -29.17 1.96 -20.50
N LYS A 259 -29.12 0.81 -21.18
CA LYS A 259 -30.28 -0.05 -21.43
C LYS A 259 -29.98 -1.50 -21.09
N PHE A 260 -30.91 -2.18 -20.42
CA PHE A 260 -30.78 -3.56 -19.99
C PHE A 260 -31.71 -4.51 -20.76
N GLY A 261 -31.28 -5.76 -20.94
CA GLY A 261 -32.06 -6.84 -21.56
C GLY A 261 -32.25 -6.79 -23.07
N SER A 262 -32.06 -5.63 -23.69
CA SER A 262 -32.27 -5.42 -25.13
C SER A 262 -31.46 -4.22 -25.65
N THR A 263 -31.13 -4.24 -26.95
CA THR A 263 -30.51 -3.09 -27.63
C THR A 263 -31.57 -2.03 -27.97
N ASN A 264 -31.11 -0.80 -28.28
CA ASN A 264 -31.98 0.28 -28.76
C ASN A 264 -31.66 0.63 -30.22
N PRO A 265 -32.49 0.22 -31.20
CA PRO A 265 -32.32 0.57 -32.60
C PRO A 265 -32.34 2.08 -32.92
N ASP A 266 -32.89 2.92 -32.03
CA ASP A 266 -32.87 4.39 -32.20
C ASP A 266 -31.47 5.01 -31.95
N LYS A 267 -30.50 4.24 -31.43
CA LYS A 267 -29.16 4.72 -31.03
C LYS A 267 -28.02 4.33 -31.95
N PHE A 268 -28.21 3.34 -32.82
CA PHE A 268 -27.16 2.87 -33.72
C PHE A 268 -27.64 2.74 -35.17
N SER A 269 -26.69 2.51 -36.09
CA SER A 269 -26.96 2.28 -37.51
C SER A 269 -26.03 1.20 -38.07
N GLY A 270 -26.53 0.44 -39.05
CA GLY A 270 -25.87 -0.78 -39.52
C GLY A 270 -26.07 -1.96 -38.55
N ASN A 271 -25.17 -2.93 -38.64
CA ASN A 271 -25.16 -4.11 -37.77
C ASN A 271 -24.20 -3.90 -36.59
N ILE A 272 -24.50 -4.53 -35.45
CA ILE A 272 -23.56 -4.66 -34.33
C ILE A 272 -22.57 -5.77 -34.67
N SER A 273 -21.27 -5.43 -34.75
CA SER A 273 -20.19 -6.42 -34.86
C SER A 273 -19.74 -6.82 -33.46
N TYR A 274 -19.63 -8.13 -33.19
CA TYR A 274 -19.27 -8.65 -31.88
C TYR A 274 -17.87 -9.26 -31.87
N THR A 275 -17.06 -8.86 -30.89
CA THR A 275 -15.75 -9.45 -30.60
C THR A 275 -15.86 -10.29 -29.32
N PRO A 276 -15.49 -11.58 -29.33
CA PRO A 276 -15.44 -12.41 -28.12
C PRO A 276 -14.45 -11.87 -27.08
N LEU A 277 -14.72 -12.09 -25.80
CA LEU A 277 -13.80 -11.73 -24.72
C LEU A 277 -12.51 -12.55 -24.77
N GLY A 278 -11.38 -11.88 -24.56
CA GLY A 278 -10.06 -12.51 -24.45
C GLY A 278 -9.68 -12.91 -23.02
N SER A 279 -10.34 -12.33 -22.01
CA SER A 279 -10.24 -12.73 -20.60
C SER A 279 -11.29 -13.80 -20.28
N GLN A 280 -10.94 -14.81 -19.46
CA GLN A 280 -11.91 -15.82 -18.99
C GLN A 280 -12.58 -15.42 -17.67
N ASP A 281 -11.98 -14.50 -16.92
CA ASP A 281 -12.27 -14.20 -15.50
C ASP A 281 -13.38 -13.16 -15.29
N GLY A 282 -14.05 -12.73 -16.37
CA GLY A 282 -15.22 -11.85 -16.33
C GLY A 282 -14.93 -10.37 -16.60
N GLU A 283 -13.71 -10.04 -17.03
CA GLU A 283 -13.32 -8.70 -17.43
C GLU A 283 -13.85 -8.37 -18.84
N TRP A 284 -14.29 -7.13 -19.06
CA TRP A 284 -14.74 -6.63 -20.37
C TRP A 284 -13.56 -6.30 -21.29
N ALA A 285 -12.69 -7.29 -21.55
CA ALA A 285 -11.48 -7.18 -22.36
C ALA A 285 -11.57 -7.98 -23.67
N ILE A 286 -11.38 -7.30 -24.81
CA ILE A 286 -11.44 -7.88 -26.17
C ILE A 286 -10.12 -7.65 -26.93
N PRO A 287 -9.72 -8.53 -27.87
CA PRO A 287 -8.58 -8.27 -28.74
C PRO A 287 -8.80 -7.07 -29.66
N ILE A 288 -7.80 -6.17 -29.76
CA ILE A 288 -7.75 -5.07 -30.72
C ILE A 288 -6.78 -5.41 -31.87
N ASP A 289 -7.18 -5.18 -33.12
CA ASP A 289 -6.40 -5.56 -34.31
C ASP A 289 -5.35 -4.50 -34.67
N ASP A 290 -5.69 -3.21 -34.58
CA ASP A 290 -4.75 -2.09 -34.70
C ASP A 290 -5.38 -0.75 -34.27
N MET A 291 -4.57 0.31 -34.28
CA MET A 291 -5.02 1.70 -34.43
C MET A 291 -4.39 2.32 -35.68
N ALA A 292 -5.05 3.33 -36.27
CA ALA A 292 -4.56 4.01 -37.47
C ALA A 292 -4.90 5.51 -37.45
N PHE A 293 -4.07 6.33 -38.10
CA PHE A 293 -4.36 7.74 -38.36
C PHE A 293 -4.37 8.00 -39.86
N ASP A 294 -5.46 8.58 -40.38
CA ASP A 294 -5.66 8.84 -41.82
C ASP A 294 -5.35 7.62 -42.72
N GLY A 295 -5.80 6.43 -42.27
CA GLY A 295 -5.55 5.14 -42.93
C GLY A 295 -4.14 4.56 -42.72
N LYS A 296 -3.19 5.30 -42.14
CA LYS A 296 -1.85 4.80 -41.78
C LYS A 296 -1.91 4.03 -40.46
N LYS A 297 -1.91 2.70 -40.56
CA LYS A 297 -1.82 1.76 -39.42
C LYS A 297 -0.55 1.96 -38.59
N ALA A 298 -0.69 1.85 -37.27
CA ALA A 298 0.36 2.08 -36.29
C ALA A 298 1.09 0.77 -35.87
N GLY A 299 0.46 -0.40 -36.05
CA GLY A 299 1.03 -1.68 -35.63
C GLY A 299 0.98 -1.92 -34.11
N VAL A 300 -0.15 -1.58 -33.50
CA VAL A 300 -0.33 -1.53 -32.02
C VAL A 300 -1.45 -2.44 -31.48
N GLY A 301 -2.02 -3.29 -32.32
CA GLY A 301 -2.93 -4.36 -31.90
C GLY A 301 -2.23 -5.63 -31.44
N GLY A 302 -2.91 -6.76 -31.60
CA GLY A 302 -2.43 -8.09 -31.20
C GLY A 302 -2.41 -8.31 -29.68
N VAL A 303 -3.16 -7.49 -28.93
CA VAL A 303 -3.29 -7.52 -27.46
C VAL A 303 -4.72 -7.25 -27.05
N LEU A 304 -5.02 -7.38 -25.76
CA LEU A 304 -6.33 -7.04 -25.21
C LEU A 304 -6.49 -5.53 -25.05
N ALA A 305 -7.75 -5.09 -25.18
CA ALA A 305 -8.25 -3.79 -24.82
C ALA A 305 -9.39 -3.96 -23.82
N TYR A 306 -9.22 -3.41 -22.63
CA TYR A 306 -10.23 -3.29 -21.59
C TYR A 306 -11.17 -2.14 -21.96
N ILE A 307 -12.48 -2.42 -22.02
CA ILE A 307 -13.49 -1.46 -22.48
C ILE A 307 -14.23 -0.92 -21.24
N ASP A 308 -13.93 0.33 -20.87
CA ASP A 308 -14.25 0.88 -19.55
C ASP A 308 -15.00 2.21 -19.61
N THR A 309 -16.27 2.24 -19.15
CA THR A 309 -17.05 3.48 -18.98
C THR A 309 -16.69 4.28 -17.73
N GLY A 310 -15.87 3.71 -16.82
CA GLY A 310 -15.37 4.45 -15.66
C GLY A 310 -14.28 5.46 -16.03
N THR A 311 -13.57 5.23 -17.13
CA THR A 311 -12.38 6.00 -17.52
C THR A 311 -12.65 6.87 -18.76
N SER A 312 -12.26 8.15 -18.71
CA SER A 312 -12.55 9.11 -19.80
C SER A 312 -11.62 8.97 -21.03
N PHE A 313 -10.42 8.42 -20.84
CA PHE A 313 -9.30 8.50 -21.80
C PHE A 313 -8.85 7.14 -22.32
N VAL A 314 -7.93 7.13 -23.28
CA VAL A 314 -7.25 5.92 -23.75
C VAL A 314 -5.85 5.84 -23.15
N PHE A 315 -5.53 4.70 -22.55
CA PHE A 315 -4.26 4.44 -21.87
C PHE A 315 -3.61 3.15 -22.39
N GLY A 316 -2.29 3.13 -22.46
CA GLY A 316 -1.50 1.98 -22.88
C GLY A 316 0.00 2.20 -22.69
N SER A 317 0.80 1.17 -22.97
CA SER A 317 2.26 1.22 -22.85
C SER A 317 2.87 2.37 -23.66
N GLN A 318 3.92 3.02 -23.13
CA GLN A 318 4.58 4.16 -23.78
C GLN A 318 5.00 3.83 -25.23
N ASP A 319 5.50 2.62 -25.49
CA ASP A 319 5.91 2.18 -26.83
C ASP A 319 4.76 2.11 -27.83
N ARG A 320 3.56 1.69 -27.38
CA ARG A 320 2.35 1.62 -28.21
C ARG A 320 1.77 3.01 -28.46
N VAL A 321 1.73 3.86 -27.44
CA VAL A 321 1.28 5.24 -27.59
C VAL A 321 2.25 6.06 -28.45
N GLN A 322 3.56 5.81 -28.36
CA GLN A 322 4.56 6.38 -29.27
C GLN A 322 4.32 5.91 -30.73
N LYS A 323 4.03 4.63 -30.97
CA LYS A 323 3.68 4.11 -32.30
C LYS A 323 2.43 4.77 -32.87
N VAL A 324 1.36 4.94 -32.08
CA VAL A 324 0.16 5.70 -32.47
C VAL A 324 0.52 7.14 -32.87
N HIS A 325 1.33 7.83 -32.07
CA HIS A 325 1.71 9.21 -32.42
C HIS A 325 2.71 9.30 -33.57
N SER A 326 3.49 8.25 -33.86
CA SER A 326 4.39 8.17 -35.03
C SER A 326 3.66 8.13 -36.38
N VAL A 327 2.35 7.85 -36.38
CA VAL A 327 1.50 7.95 -37.56
C VAL A 327 0.77 9.29 -37.70
N ILE A 328 0.78 10.13 -36.65
CA ILE A 328 0.14 11.45 -36.62
C ILE A 328 1.16 12.55 -37.00
N PRO A 329 1.03 13.22 -38.17
CA PRO A 329 1.97 14.26 -38.58
C PRO A 329 2.01 15.42 -37.60
N GLY A 330 3.22 15.82 -37.17
CA GLY A 330 3.41 16.94 -36.26
C GLY A 330 3.20 16.62 -34.76
N ALA A 331 2.80 15.39 -34.41
CA ALA A 331 2.73 14.96 -33.01
C ALA A 331 4.13 14.94 -32.36
N LYS A 332 4.22 15.37 -31.10
CA LYS A 332 5.47 15.45 -30.31
C LYS A 332 5.19 15.22 -28.83
N SER A 333 6.05 14.47 -28.15
CA SER A 333 6.09 14.35 -26.69
C SER A 333 7.43 14.89 -26.17
N ALA A 334 7.48 15.23 -24.88
CA ALA A 334 8.70 15.60 -24.15
C ALA A 334 9.05 14.60 -23.02
N ASP A 335 8.14 13.67 -22.74
CA ASP A 335 8.04 12.83 -21.53
C ASP A 335 7.77 11.34 -21.87
N GLY A 336 7.63 10.98 -23.15
CA GLY A 336 7.18 9.65 -23.60
C GLY A 336 5.68 9.37 -23.40
N GLN A 337 5.06 10.05 -22.43
CA GLN A 337 3.71 9.79 -21.91
C GLN A 337 2.63 10.71 -22.53
N THR A 338 2.89 12.01 -22.65
CA THR A 338 1.94 13.03 -23.11
C THR A 338 2.33 13.58 -24.48
N TYR A 339 1.42 13.51 -25.46
CA TYR A 339 1.69 13.94 -26.83
C TYR A 339 0.94 15.22 -27.16
N LYS A 340 1.67 16.28 -27.52
CA LYS A 340 1.13 17.47 -28.20
C LYS A 340 0.84 17.12 -29.66
N VAL A 341 -0.30 17.58 -30.18
CA VAL A 341 -0.80 17.27 -31.53
C VAL A 341 -1.34 18.54 -32.23
N PRO A 342 -1.42 18.58 -33.58
CA PRO A 342 -1.94 19.75 -34.29
C PRO A 342 -3.41 20.03 -33.97
N CYS A 343 -3.70 21.18 -33.37
CA CYS A 343 -5.04 21.61 -33.00
C CYS A 343 -6.03 21.83 -34.16
N ASP A 344 -5.54 21.82 -35.39
CA ASP A 344 -6.27 22.07 -36.64
C ASP A 344 -6.50 20.80 -37.47
N THR A 345 -6.06 19.63 -36.98
CA THR A 345 -6.36 18.37 -37.66
C THR A 345 -7.84 18.03 -37.58
N ILE A 346 -8.40 17.68 -38.74
CA ILE A 346 -9.79 17.22 -38.91
C ILE A 346 -9.88 15.71 -39.16
N LYS A 347 -8.78 14.98 -38.96
CA LYS A 347 -8.66 13.55 -39.27
C LYS A 347 -9.00 12.69 -38.03
N PRO A 348 -9.83 11.65 -38.17
CA PRO A 348 -10.15 10.75 -37.07
C PRO A 348 -8.94 9.89 -36.68
N LEU A 349 -8.98 9.38 -35.45
CA LEU A 349 -8.15 8.25 -35.02
C LEU A 349 -9.00 6.99 -35.13
N THR A 350 -8.53 6.00 -35.89
CA THR A 350 -9.28 4.76 -36.18
C THR A 350 -8.84 3.64 -35.25
N PHE A 351 -9.80 2.89 -34.71
CA PHE A 351 -9.59 1.69 -33.89
C PHE A 351 -10.17 0.49 -34.64
N THR A 352 -9.40 -0.58 -34.85
CA THR A 352 -9.86 -1.79 -35.57
C THR A 352 -10.19 -2.93 -34.59
N PHE A 353 -11.41 -3.46 -34.64
CA PHE A 353 -11.84 -4.63 -33.86
C PHE A 353 -12.55 -5.67 -34.75
N SER A 354 -12.14 -6.94 -34.68
CA SER A 354 -12.66 -8.03 -35.53
C SER A 354 -12.67 -7.68 -37.04
N GLY A 355 -11.65 -6.95 -37.50
CA GLY A 355 -11.53 -6.47 -38.88
C GLY A 355 -12.46 -5.30 -39.26
N ILE A 356 -13.18 -4.71 -38.30
CA ILE A 356 -14.03 -3.53 -38.51
C ILE A 356 -13.35 -2.28 -37.95
N ASP A 357 -13.25 -1.24 -38.77
CA ASP A 357 -12.69 0.06 -38.40
C ASP A 357 -13.77 0.99 -37.82
N TYR A 358 -13.47 1.60 -36.66
CA TYR A 358 -14.31 2.58 -35.97
C TYR A 358 -13.55 3.92 -35.86
N GLU A 359 -14.16 5.01 -36.32
CA GLU A 359 -13.54 6.34 -36.32
C GLU A 359 -13.87 7.13 -35.05
N VAL A 360 -12.85 7.50 -34.27
CA VAL A 360 -12.94 8.45 -33.16
C VAL A 360 -12.75 9.86 -33.69
N SER A 361 -13.69 10.76 -33.39
CA SER A 361 -13.66 12.11 -33.97
C SER A 361 -12.56 13.00 -33.37
N PRO A 362 -12.03 13.99 -34.12
CA PRO A 362 -11.05 14.95 -33.62
C PRO A 362 -11.50 15.78 -32.42
N LYS A 363 -12.82 15.85 -32.13
CA LYS A 363 -13.33 16.49 -30.92
C LYS A 363 -12.94 15.73 -29.63
N ASP A 364 -12.64 14.44 -29.76
CA ASP A 364 -12.71 13.47 -28.67
C ASP A 364 -11.32 12.89 -28.38
N TRP A 365 -10.53 12.59 -29.41
CA TRP A 365 -9.13 12.19 -29.22
C TRP A 365 -8.16 13.37 -29.01
N ILE A 366 -8.63 14.62 -29.08
CA ILE A 366 -7.82 15.84 -28.91
C ILE A 366 -8.34 16.70 -27.76
N ALA A 367 -7.46 16.99 -26.81
CA ALA A 367 -7.74 17.88 -25.69
C ALA A 367 -7.96 19.35 -26.12
N PRO A 368 -8.92 20.08 -25.51
CA PRO A 368 -9.12 21.50 -25.78
C PRO A 368 -7.89 22.36 -25.40
N LYS A 369 -7.29 23.05 -26.39
CA LYS A 369 -6.18 24.05 -26.29
C LYS A 369 -5.82 24.57 -24.89
N ASN A 370 -4.62 24.28 -24.37
CA ASN A 370 -4.10 24.81 -23.10
C ASN A 370 -3.90 26.36 -23.11
N ALA A 371 -3.42 26.94 -22.02
CA ALA A 371 -3.18 28.40 -21.95
C ALA A 371 -2.16 28.91 -22.99
N ALA A 372 -1.23 28.06 -23.45
CA ALA A 372 -0.29 28.36 -24.54
C ALA A 372 -0.87 28.19 -25.95
N GLY A 373 -2.12 27.74 -26.08
CA GLY A 373 -2.81 27.51 -27.36
C GLY A 373 -2.52 26.17 -28.04
N GLU A 374 -1.80 25.27 -27.36
CA GLU A 374 -1.41 23.93 -27.81
C GLU A 374 -2.45 22.87 -27.41
N CYS A 375 -2.58 21.79 -28.18
CA CYS A 375 -3.47 20.68 -27.88
C CYS A 375 -2.67 19.41 -27.56
N THR A 376 -3.14 18.62 -26.61
CA THR A 376 -2.64 17.26 -26.34
C THR A 376 -3.58 16.21 -26.92
N SER A 377 -3.07 15.01 -27.13
CA SER A 377 -3.88 13.83 -27.39
C SER A 377 -4.57 13.37 -26.10
N ASN A 378 -5.74 12.74 -26.24
CA ASN A 378 -6.43 12.01 -25.19
C ASN A 378 -6.05 10.51 -25.14
N VAL A 379 -4.98 10.15 -25.87
CA VAL A 379 -4.28 8.85 -25.80
C VAL A 379 -2.95 9.05 -25.07
N TYR A 380 -2.83 8.48 -23.87
CA TYR A 380 -1.71 8.72 -22.95
C TYR A 380 -0.88 7.46 -22.67
N GLY A 381 0.45 7.61 -22.61
CA GLY A 381 1.43 6.53 -22.37
C GLY A 381 1.55 6.05 -20.92
N PHE A 382 0.43 5.91 -20.20
CA PHE A 382 0.40 5.28 -18.87
C PHE A 382 -0.12 3.84 -19.00
N GLU A 383 0.65 2.86 -18.53
CA GLU A 383 0.30 1.44 -18.70
C GLU A 383 -0.63 0.93 -17.58
N VAL A 384 -1.88 1.43 -17.57
CA VAL A 384 -2.88 1.10 -16.53
C VAL A 384 -3.26 -0.39 -16.51
N ALA A 385 -3.19 -1.07 -17.66
CA ALA A 385 -3.38 -2.51 -17.79
C ALA A 385 -2.17 -3.13 -18.52
N LYS A 386 -1.38 -3.95 -17.82
CA LYS A 386 -0.08 -4.43 -18.33
C LYS A 386 -0.20 -5.20 -19.66
N GLY A 387 0.67 -4.87 -20.61
CA GLY A 387 0.68 -5.40 -21.98
C GLY A 387 -0.56 -5.09 -22.82
N SER A 388 -1.47 -4.24 -22.34
CA SER A 388 -2.83 -4.08 -22.84
C SER A 388 -3.19 -2.61 -23.08
N TRP A 389 -4.35 -2.37 -23.69
CA TRP A 389 -4.99 -1.06 -23.73
C TRP A 389 -6.10 -0.97 -22.68
N LEU A 390 -6.31 0.23 -22.12
CA LEU A 390 -7.55 0.61 -21.44
C LEU A 390 -8.22 1.69 -22.31
N ILE A 391 -9.45 1.44 -22.75
CA ILE A 391 -10.15 2.23 -23.76
C ILE A 391 -11.43 2.80 -23.17
N GLY A 392 -11.36 4.08 -22.84
CA GLY A 392 -12.41 4.85 -22.20
C GLY A 392 -13.34 5.65 -23.11
N ASP A 393 -14.02 6.63 -22.52
CA ASP A 393 -15.07 7.44 -23.15
C ASP A 393 -14.64 8.14 -24.43
N THR A 394 -13.37 8.54 -24.54
CA THR A 394 -12.72 9.03 -25.77
C THR A 394 -13.08 8.17 -27.00
N PHE A 395 -13.18 6.85 -26.85
CA PHE A 395 -13.69 5.93 -27.87
C PHE A 395 -15.20 5.71 -27.75
N LEU A 396 -15.73 5.46 -26.55
CA LEU A 396 -17.13 5.06 -26.32
C LEU A 396 -18.16 6.15 -26.68
N MET A 397 -17.75 7.43 -26.73
CA MET A 397 -18.55 8.55 -27.26
C MET A 397 -18.81 8.49 -28.77
N ASN A 398 -18.12 7.62 -29.52
CA ASN A 398 -18.26 7.50 -30.97
C ASN A 398 -18.97 6.21 -31.42
N VAL A 399 -19.23 5.25 -30.52
CA VAL A 399 -19.85 3.96 -30.82
C VAL A 399 -21.04 3.65 -29.91
N TYR A 400 -21.98 2.85 -30.42
CA TYR A 400 -22.96 2.17 -29.58
C TYR A 400 -22.37 0.86 -29.08
N THR A 401 -22.28 0.70 -27.76
CA THR A 401 -21.61 -0.46 -27.13
C THR A 401 -22.63 -1.40 -26.50
N VAL A 402 -22.44 -2.70 -26.69
CA VAL A 402 -23.24 -3.79 -26.11
C VAL A 402 -22.32 -4.73 -25.35
N PHE A 403 -22.55 -4.88 -24.05
CA PHE A 403 -21.86 -5.82 -23.19
C PHE A 403 -22.76 -7.04 -22.99
N ASP A 404 -22.33 -8.20 -23.48
CA ASP A 404 -23.13 -9.43 -23.57
C ASP A 404 -22.51 -10.54 -22.70
N LYS A 405 -23.14 -10.80 -21.54
CA LYS A 405 -22.65 -11.76 -20.54
C LYS A 405 -22.95 -13.20 -20.93
N ASP A 406 -24.13 -13.46 -21.49
CA ASP A 406 -24.55 -14.81 -21.88
C ASP A 406 -23.58 -15.42 -22.89
N GLU A 407 -23.12 -14.59 -23.84
CA GLU A 407 -22.27 -15.02 -24.95
C GLU A 407 -20.82 -14.51 -24.83
N LYS A 408 -20.45 -13.97 -23.66
CA LYS A 408 -19.11 -13.48 -23.29
C LYS A 408 -18.42 -12.67 -24.41
N ARG A 409 -19.04 -11.57 -24.81
CA ARG A 409 -18.59 -10.73 -25.95
C ARG A 409 -18.95 -9.26 -25.78
N ILE A 410 -18.26 -8.40 -26.53
CA ILE A 410 -18.59 -6.97 -26.65
C ILE A 410 -18.97 -6.68 -28.10
N GLY A 411 -20.08 -5.98 -28.30
CA GLY A 411 -20.60 -5.54 -29.58
C GLY A 411 -20.44 -4.04 -29.79
N PHE A 412 -19.97 -3.62 -30.97
CA PHE A 412 -19.92 -2.22 -31.37
C PHE A 412 -20.72 -1.97 -32.67
N ALA A 413 -21.42 -0.84 -32.72
CA ALA A 413 -22.05 -0.31 -33.93
C ALA A 413 -21.83 1.21 -34.05
N ASN A 414 -21.94 1.74 -35.28
CA ASN A 414 -21.91 3.18 -35.50
C ASN A 414 -23.14 3.85 -34.88
N LEU A 415 -22.97 4.99 -34.20
CA LEU A 415 -24.08 5.74 -33.63
C LEU A 415 -25.11 6.17 -34.69
N ALA A 416 -26.36 6.34 -34.28
CA ALA A 416 -27.45 6.76 -35.16
C ALA A 416 -27.24 8.19 -35.64
N ASN A 417 -27.10 8.37 -36.96
CA ASN A 417 -26.90 9.68 -37.57
C ASN A 417 -28.09 10.62 -37.30
N ALA A 418 -27.85 11.71 -36.58
CA ALA A 418 -28.83 12.76 -36.25
C ALA A 418 -29.43 13.53 -37.46
N LYS A 419 -29.20 13.06 -38.69
CA LYS A 419 -29.65 13.66 -39.95
C LYS A 419 -30.35 12.69 -40.92
N GLN A 420 -30.93 11.58 -40.46
CA GLN A 420 -31.93 10.82 -41.24
C GLN A 420 -33.24 10.54 -40.49
N LYS A 421 -33.88 11.59 -39.96
CA LYS A 421 -35.34 11.58 -39.72
C LYS A 421 -36.07 12.30 -40.86
N GLN A 422 -35.87 11.81 -42.08
CA GLN A 422 -36.53 12.34 -43.27
C GLN A 422 -38.01 11.93 -43.23
N THR A 423 -38.92 12.90 -43.39
CA THR A 423 -40.37 12.68 -43.26
C THR A 423 -40.89 11.76 -44.37
N SER A 424 -41.12 10.49 -44.06
CA SER A 424 -41.79 9.52 -44.92
C SER A 424 -43.30 9.80 -44.97
N THR A 425 -43.67 10.88 -45.65
CA THR A 425 -45.07 11.24 -45.93
C THR A 425 -45.80 10.08 -46.59
N SER A 426 -47.03 9.83 -46.15
CA SER A 426 -47.81 8.63 -46.48
C SER A 426 -47.97 8.36 -47.99
N SER A 427 -47.64 7.15 -48.42
CA SER A 427 -48.14 6.56 -49.67
C SER A 427 -48.69 5.15 -49.42
N THR A 428 -50.00 5.01 -49.55
CA THR A 428 -50.78 3.83 -49.12
C THR A 428 -50.81 2.73 -50.19
N SER A 429 -50.29 1.52 -49.91
CA SER A 429 -50.46 0.34 -50.79
C SER A 429 -50.49 -1.02 -50.06
N ARG A 430 -51.68 -1.30 -49.48
CA ARG A 430 -52.38 -2.60 -49.37
C ARG A 430 -51.64 -3.96 -49.38
N VAL A 431 -51.88 -4.71 -48.29
CA VAL A 431 -52.44 -6.11 -48.26
C VAL A 431 -51.56 -7.31 -48.69
N ALA A 432 -50.83 -7.84 -47.69
CA ALA A 432 -51.09 -9.14 -47.01
C ALA A 432 -50.68 -10.52 -47.60
N THR A 433 -50.87 -11.52 -46.73
CA THR A 433 -50.90 -13.00 -46.90
C THR A 433 -49.58 -13.78 -46.99
N ASN A 434 -49.11 -14.15 -45.80
CA ASN A 434 -48.60 -15.45 -45.34
C ASN A 434 -48.64 -16.64 -46.33
N ALA A 435 -47.58 -17.45 -46.29
CA ALA A 435 -47.68 -18.90 -46.10
C ALA A 435 -46.37 -19.46 -45.52
N GLU A 436 -46.43 -20.13 -44.36
CA GLU A 436 -45.36 -21.01 -43.87
C GLU A 436 -45.61 -22.44 -44.39
N THR A 437 -44.55 -23.23 -44.60
CA THR A 437 -44.68 -24.69 -44.51
C THR A 437 -43.37 -25.35 -44.04
N THR A 438 -43.40 -25.81 -42.80
CA THR A 438 -42.46 -26.71 -42.11
C THR A 438 -42.55 -28.15 -42.70
N ALA A 439 -41.72 -29.17 -42.42
CA ALA A 439 -40.61 -29.40 -41.46
C ALA A 439 -39.74 -30.61 -41.91
N THR A 440 -38.86 -31.09 -41.01
CA THR A 440 -38.33 -32.50 -40.87
C THR A 440 -37.35 -33.06 -41.92
N SER A 441 -36.34 -33.88 -41.59
CA SER A 441 -35.86 -34.40 -40.27
C SER A 441 -34.41 -34.92 -40.29
N GLU A 442 -33.68 -34.67 -39.19
CA GLU A 442 -32.74 -35.54 -38.42
C GLU A 442 -31.65 -36.44 -39.08
N ALA A 443 -30.41 -36.28 -38.56
CA ALA A 443 -29.36 -37.29 -38.28
C ALA A 443 -28.70 -38.09 -39.45
N ASP A 444 -27.51 -38.73 -39.33
CA ASP A 444 -26.56 -38.89 -38.20
C ASP A 444 -25.08 -38.90 -38.71
N ARG A 445 -24.13 -38.58 -37.80
CA ARG A 445 -22.67 -38.89 -37.73
C ARG A 445 -21.70 -38.75 -38.92
N SER A 446 -20.44 -38.55 -38.51
CA SER A 446 -19.22 -38.31 -39.29
C SER A 446 -18.36 -39.56 -39.55
N VAL A 447 -17.47 -39.48 -40.56
CA VAL A 447 -15.99 -39.61 -40.45
C VAL A 447 -15.33 -39.35 -41.83
N GLU A 448 -14.01 -39.12 -41.85
CA GLU A 448 -13.20 -38.51 -42.92
C GLU A 448 -12.84 -39.44 -44.10
N SER A 449 -12.55 -38.87 -45.29
CA SER A 449 -11.16 -38.74 -45.84
C SER A 449 -11.00 -38.81 -47.39
N ILE A 450 -10.40 -37.74 -47.95
CA ILE A 450 -9.26 -37.70 -48.92
C ILE A 450 -9.36 -38.38 -50.33
N ASN A 451 -8.71 -37.71 -51.33
CA ASN A 451 -8.32 -38.18 -52.68
C ASN A 451 -9.39 -38.29 -53.79
N SER A 452 -9.08 -38.15 -55.10
CA SER A 452 -7.82 -37.74 -55.79
C SER A 452 -8.06 -37.28 -57.25
N THR A 453 -7.07 -36.60 -57.85
CA THR A 453 -7.04 -36.04 -59.22
C THR A 453 -6.59 -37.00 -60.35
N GLN A 454 -7.07 -36.80 -61.59
CA GLN A 454 -6.31 -36.67 -62.88
C GLN A 454 -7.31 -36.61 -64.09
N SER A 455 -7.43 -35.49 -64.84
CA SER A 455 -6.68 -35.03 -66.05
C SER A 455 -7.01 -35.79 -67.36
N LEU A 456 -6.96 -35.25 -68.59
CA LEU A 456 -6.38 -33.98 -69.13
C LEU A 456 -7.52 -33.03 -69.66
N GLU A 457 -7.59 -32.35 -70.84
CA GLU A 457 -6.73 -32.19 -72.05
C GLU A 457 -7.08 -30.91 -72.91
N SER A 458 -6.18 -30.56 -73.85
CA SER A 458 -6.29 -29.74 -75.09
C SER A 458 -7.27 -28.53 -75.24
N HIS A 459 -6.73 -27.30 -75.40
CA HIS A 459 -6.48 -26.65 -76.72
C HIS A 459 -5.72 -25.30 -76.60
N GLU A 460 -5.45 -24.61 -77.73
CA GLU A 460 -4.41 -23.57 -77.91
C GLU A 460 -4.95 -22.12 -78.07
N VAL A 461 -4.09 -21.10 -77.87
CA VAL A 461 -3.61 -20.14 -78.91
C VAL A 461 -2.65 -19.07 -78.31
N GLN A 462 -1.81 -18.50 -79.19
CA GLN A 462 -0.79 -17.43 -79.05
C GLN A 462 -1.23 -16.17 -78.25
N SER A 463 -0.36 -15.28 -77.71
CA SER A 463 1.11 -15.04 -77.81
C SER A 463 1.56 -14.16 -76.59
N GLY A 464 2.82 -13.74 -76.36
CA GLY A 464 4.11 -13.93 -77.06
C GLY A 464 5.12 -12.79 -76.73
N GLY A 465 6.44 -13.04 -76.83
CA GLY A 465 7.52 -12.06 -76.58
C GLY A 465 8.21 -12.22 -75.20
N ASN A 466 9.29 -12.98 -75.03
CA ASN A 466 10.69 -12.83 -75.49
C ASN A 466 11.52 -11.81 -74.66
N GLY A 467 12.64 -12.17 -74.02
CA GLY A 467 13.27 -13.51 -73.89
C GLY A 467 14.66 -13.46 -73.20
N GLY A 468 15.17 -14.63 -72.76
CA GLY A 468 16.50 -14.82 -72.12
C GLY A 468 16.54 -14.47 -70.61
N GLY A 469 17.02 -15.31 -69.69
CA GLY A 469 17.61 -16.65 -69.79
C GLY A 469 19.15 -16.64 -69.90
N ALA A 470 19.91 -17.51 -69.23
CA ALA A 470 19.53 -18.56 -68.26
C ALA A 470 20.76 -19.10 -67.47
N THR A 471 20.51 -20.14 -66.67
CA THR A 471 21.43 -21.19 -66.15
C THR A 471 21.74 -21.25 -64.63
N LYS A 472 21.32 -22.40 -64.07
CA LYS A 472 21.76 -23.11 -62.85
C LYS A 472 23.04 -23.94 -63.20
N PRO A 473 23.74 -24.70 -62.31
CA PRO A 473 23.27 -25.22 -61.01
C PRO A 473 24.26 -25.34 -59.81
N ARG A 474 23.65 -25.45 -58.61
CA ARG A 474 23.92 -26.42 -57.51
C ARG A 474 25.13 -27.36 -57.70
N GLU A 475 26.09 -27.35 -56.75
CA GLU A 475 26.47 -28.57 -55.98
C GLU A 475 27.30 -28.32 -54.69
N THR A 476 27.78 -29.40 -54.09
CA THR A 476 28.07 -29.64 -52.66
C THR A 476 29.47 -29.32 -52.11
N ALA A 477 29.48 -28.88 -50.85
CA ALA A 477 30.34 -29.33 -49.73
C ALA A 477 31.85 -28.97 -49.58
N THR A 478 32.21 -28.84 -48.29
CA THR A 478 33.50 -29.18 -47.63
C THR A 478 34.79 -28.35 -47.85
N SER A 479 35.21 -27.73 -46.72
CA SER A 479 36.54 -27.88 -46.09
C SER A 479 37.70 -26.93 -46.43
N ALA A 480 38.59 -26.81 -45.42
CA ALA A 480 39.99 -26.38 -45.44
C ALA A 480 40.35 -24.89 -45.71
N ALA A 481 40.52 -24.19 -44.57
CA ALA A 481 41.38 -23.04 -44.30
C ALA A 481 42.77 -22.98 -45.00
N VAL A 482 43.41 -21.79 -44.97
CA VAL A 482 44.75 -21.56 -44.32
C VAL A 482 45.25 -20.11 -44.52
N ARG A 483 45.59 -19.41 -43.41
CA ARG A 483 46.40 -18.16 -43.26
C ARG A 483 45.93 -16.88 -44.00
N GLY A 484 46.21 -15.66 -43.51
CA GLY A 484 46.85 -15.25 -42.24
C GLY A 484 47.67 -13.96 -42.38
N TYR A 485 48.26 -13.48 -41.26
CA TYR A 485 49.11 -12.27 -41.09
C TYR A 485 48.36 -10.92 -41.19
N LEU A 486 48.73 -9.84 -40.47
CA LEU A 486 49.43 -9.57 -39.18
C LEU A 486 49.14 -8.08 -38.84
N GLY A 487 49.11 -7.57 -37.61
CA GLY A 487 49.12 -8.20 -36.27
C GLY A 487 49.59 -7.23 -35.16
N ASN A 488 49.36 -7.60 -33.89
CA ASN A 488 50.05 -7.17 -32.64
C ASN A 488 49.90 -5.68 -32.21
N VAL A 489 50.11 -5.25 -30.96
CA VAL A 489 50.78 -5.79 -29.73
C VAL A 489 49.86 -5.44 -28.52
N ALA A 490 49.35 -6.34 -27.66
CA ALA A 490 49.96 -7.09 -26.53
C ALA A 490 50.50 -6.19 -25.36
N CYS A 491 50.53 -6.56 -24.06
CA CYS A 491 50.16 -7.77 -23.28
C CYS A 491 49.74 -7.28 -21.84
N ARG A 492 49.49 -8.00 -20.70
CA ARG A 492 49.67 -9.34 -20.06
C ARG A 492 48.41 -9.58 -19.14
N ALA A 493 47.94 -10.77 -18.73
CA ALA A 493 48.50 -12.01 -18.12
C ALA A 493 48.71 -11.92 -16.58
N ARG A 494 48.37 -12.92 -15.73
CA ARG A 494 47.72 -14.25 -15.92
C ARG A 494 47.33 -14.95 -14.57
N PHE A 495 46.78 -16.18 -14.70
CA PHE A 495 46.55 -17.27 -13.70
C PHE A 495 45.17 -17.28 -12.99
N GLY A 496 44.49 -18.43 -12.81
CA GLY A 496 44.74 -19.80 -13.32
C GLY A 496 43.73 -20.84 -12.77
N CYS A 497 43.45 -21.92 -13.51
CA CYS A 497 42.53 -23.01 -13.12
C CYS A 497 43.19 -24.40 -13.29
N GLU A 498 42.73 -25.39 -12.50
CA GLU A 498 42.88 -26.86 -12.68
C GLU A 498 41.96 -27.55 -11.62
N ASP A 499 41.29 -28.69 -11.81
CA ASP A 499 40.81 -29.38 -13.04
C ASP A 499 39.82 -30.53 -12.67
N VAL A 500 39.27 -31.24 -13.68
CA VAL A 500 38.88 -32.69 -13.63
C VAL A 500 37.64 -33.09 -12.77
N HIS A 501 36.71 -33.99 -13.16
CA HIS A 501 36.48 -34.79 -14.39
C HIS A 501 34.97 -34.93 -14.68
N SER A 502 34.59 -35.23 -15.93
CA SER A 502 33.24 -35.71 -16.30
C SER A 502 33.27 -37.17 -16.79
N ILE A 503 32.27 -37.98 -16.39
CA ILE A 503 31.83 -39.23 -17.04
C ILE A 503 30.31 -39.38 -16.82
N GLY A 504 29.58 -39.87 -17.82
CA GLY A 504 28.21 -40.37 -17.64
C GLY A 504 27.76 -41.25 -18.82
N ARG A 505 26.72 -42.08 -18.63
CA ARG A 505 25.85 -42.62 -19.70
C ARG A 505 24.70 -43.50 -19.19
N ASN A 506 23.52 -43.22 -19.74
CA ASN A 506 22.49 -44.12 -20.31
C ASN A 506 21.96 -45.40 -19.62
N HIS A 507 20.68 -45.61 -19.93
CA HIS A 507 19.94 -46.88 -20.04
C HIS A 507 19.34 -47.53 -18.79
N SER A 508 18.58 -48.59 -19.05
CA SER A 508 17.22 -48.77 -18.53
C SER A 508 16.84 -50.25 -18.40
N THR A 509 15.58 -50.50 -17.99
CA THR A 509 14.79 -51.74 -18.18
C THR A 509 14.91 -52.86 -17.11
N MET A 510 13.85 -52.93 -16.29
CA MET A 510 13.05 -54.12 -15.91
C MET A 510 13.52 -55.23 -14.91
N THR A 511 12.54 -55.53 -14.03
CA THR A 511 12.11 -56.86 -13.50
C THR A 511 12.96 -57.66 -12.51
N GLY A 512 12.29 -58.17 -11.47
CA GLY A 512 12.74 -59.24 -10.55
C GLY A 512 11.89 -59.22 -9.27
N ALA A 513 11.20 -60.32 -8.91
CA ALA A 513 10.23 -60.33 -7.81
C ALA A 513 10.21 -61.64 -6.99
N THR A 514 9.94 -61.51 -5.68
CA THR A 514 9.68 -62.56 -4.67
C THR A 514 9.07 -61.90 -3.42
N ARG A 515 8.25 -62.52 -2.55
CA ARG A 515 7.54 -63.83 -2.53
C ARG A 515 6.60 -63.90 -1.28
N GLU A 516 5.45 -64.59 -1.38
CA GLU A 516 4.59 -65.14 -0.27
C GLU A 516 3.87 -64.17 0.73
N GLN A 517 2.75 -64.53 1.40
CA GLN A 517 1.61 -65.42 1.06
C GLN A 517 0.41 -65.24 2.04
N GLY A 518 -0.84 -65.33 1.54
CA GLY A 518 -2.09 -65.63 2.31
C GLY A 518 -2.61 -64.55 3.28
N GLY A 519 -3.92 -64.39 3.55
CA GLY A 519 -5.18 -64.88 2.97
C GLY A 519 -6.29 -63.84 3.29
N GLY A 520 -7.41 -63.72 2.55
CA GLY A 520 -8.57 -64.63 2.57
C GLY A 520 -9.46 -64.39 3.82
N LEU A 521 -10.78 -64.20 3.75
CA LEU A 521 -11.74 -64.19 2.63
C LEU A 521 -13.11 -63.60 3.08
N LEU A 522 -14.06 -63.43 2.14
CA LEU A 522 -15.52 -63.25 2.31
C LEU A 522 -16.10 -61.84 2.62
N ALA A 523 -17.41 -61.74 2.45
CA ALA A 523 -18.25 -60.54 2.40
C ALA A 523 -19.69 -60.87 2.86
N GLY A 524 -20.57 -59.87 3.01
CA GLY A 524 -22.02 -60.06 3.14
C GLY A 524 -22.70 -59.22 4.23
N ASP A 525 -23.63 -58.37 3.79
CA ASP A 525 -24.92 -57.96 4.34
C ASP A 525 -25.29 -58.26 5.82
N GLY A 526 -25.89 -57.27 6.50
CA GLY A 526 -26.56 -57.44 7.79
C GLY A 526 -27.13 -56.12 8.35
N ASP A 527 -28.44 -56.07 8.61
CA ASP A 527 -29.20 -54.82 8.84
C ASP A 527 -29.80 -54.73 10.27
N SER A 528 -30.28 -53.54 10.62
CA SER A 528 -31.34 -53.21 11.60
C SER A 528 -31.08 -53.17 13.14
N SER A 529 -31.23 -51.95 13.68
CA SER A 529 -32.04 -51.63 14.89
C SER A 529 -31.52 -52.07 16.29
N SER A 530 -31.96 -51.53 17.46
CA SER A 530 -33.00 -50.52 17.79
C SER A 530 -32.75 -49.85 19.18
N SER A 531 -33.67 -48.96 19.59
CA SER A 531 -34.04 -48.61 20.99
C SER A 531 -33.27 -47.52 21.77
N SER A 532 -33.87 -46.32 21.74
CA SER A 532 -34.03 -45.30 22.79
C SER A 532 -33.59 -45.58 24.24
N SER A 533 -33.01 -44.54 24.89
CA SER A 533 -33.58 -43.90 26.09
C SER A 533 -32.94 -42.52 26.35
N GLY A 534 -33.63 -41.63 27.05
CA GLY A 534 -33.12 -40.31 27.46
C GLY A 534 -33.01 -40.17 28.99
N VAL A 535 -33.13 -38.93 29.48
CA VAL A 535 -33.18 -38.51 30.90
C VAL A 535 -31.81 -38.31 31.60
N MET A 536 -31.44 -37.03 31.71
CA MET A 536 -31.03 -36.31 32.93
C MET A 536 -30.14 -37.02 33.97
N LEU A 537 -28.96 -36.45 34.25
CA LEU A 537 -28.57 -35.91 35.58
C LEU A 537 -27.11 -35.43 35.62
N ARG A 538 -26.88 -34.21 36.09
CA ARG A 538 -25.69 -33.86 36.89
C ARG A 538 -26.16 -32.98 38.06
N LEU A 539 -25.56 -33.22 39.22
CA LEU A 539 -26.11 -32.79 40.50
C LEU A 539 -25.85 -31.30 40.79
N SER A 540 -26.81 -30.69 41.45
CA SER A 540 -26.66 -29.44 42.20
C SER A 540 -26.38 -29.77 43.66
N GLU A 541 -25.50 -29.00 44.30
CA GLU A 541 -25.59 -28.54 45.70
C GLU A 541 -24.43 -27.56 45.97
N GLY A 542 -24.63 -26.36 46.53
CA GLY A 542 -25.89 -25.64 46.75
C GLY A 542 -25.76 -24.47 47.74
N ARG A 543 -26.86 -23.69 47.84
CA ARG A 543 -27.24 -22.76 48.94
C ARG A 543 -26.73 -21.30 48.90
N ASP A 544 -27.59 -20.40 48.38
CA ASP A 544 -28.44 -19.41 49.09
C ASP A 544 -27.78 -18.56 50.22
N GLU A 545 -28.17 -17.31 50.54
CA GLU A 545 -29.48 -16.60 50.68
C GLU A 545 -29.30 -15.07 50.46
N GLU A 546 -30.29 -14.16 50.42
CA GLU A 546 -31.66 -14.12 49.83
C GLU A 546 -32.13 -12.64 49.74
N SER A 547 -33.19 -12.37 48.93
CA SER A 547 -34.19 -11.27 48.88
C SER A 547 -33.98 -9.83 49.41
N GLY A 548 -34.64 -8.87 48.74
CA GLY A 548 -34.88 -7.49 49.25
C GLY A 548 -35.31 -6.46 48.19
N GLN A 549 -36.61 -6.24 47.99
CA GLN A 549 -37.15 -5.11 47.20
C GLN A 549 -37.34 -3.85 48.06
N ILE A 550 -37.40 -2.67 47.42
CA ILE A 550 -38.31 -1.55 47.77
C ILE A 550 -38.35 -0.55 46.59
N GLU A 551 -39.53 0.05 46.35
CA GLU A 551 -39.76 1.12 45.36
C GLU A 551 -39.43 2.51 45.93
N LEU A 552 -39.32 3.54 45.09
CA LEU A 552 -39.91 4.86 45.35
C LEU A 552 -39.84 5.80 44.13
N ASP A 553 -40.92 6.52 43.88
CA ASP A 553 -40.95 7.73 43.04
C ASP A 553 -40.19 8.90 43.70
N ASP A 554 -39.82 9.92 42.91
CA ASP A 554 -40.46 11.24 43.10
C ASP A 554 -40.37 12.11 41.82
N SER A 555 -41.17 13.18 41.79
CA SER A 555 -41.30 14.16 40.72
C SER A 555 -40.73 15.54 41.11
N GLY A 556 -40.51 16.39 40.11
CA GLY A 556 -40.86 17.82 40.22
C GLY A 556 -39.91 18.81 40.91
N GLY A 557 -39.47 19.80 40.12
CA GLY A 557 -39.95 21.17 40.45
C GLY A 557 -39.05 22.16 41.20
N GLY A 558 -37.87 22.48 40.67
CA GLY A 558 -37.35 23.87 40.61
C GLY A 558 -36.85 24.57 41.89
N GLY A 559 -36.25 25.77 41.70
CA GLY A 559 -35.99 26.70 42.82
C GLY A 559 -34.65 27.46 42.86
N ARG A 560 -34.58 28.60 42.14
CA ARG A 560 -33.87 29.84 42.55
C ARG A 560 -32.41 29.79 43.09
N SER A 561 -31.49 30.17 42.19
CA SER A 561 -30.66 31.40 42.28
C SER A 561 -29.92 31.78 43.57
N ARG A 562 -28.59 32.00 43.44
CA ARG A 562 -27.92 33.13 44.11
C ARG A 562 -26.73 33.66 43.31
N GLN A 563 -26.71 34.96 43.04
CA GLN A 563 -25.52 35.72 42.62
C GLN A 563 -24.69 36.11 43.85
N SER A 564 -23.42 36.52 43.68
CA SER A 564 -22.93 37.83 44.18
C SER A 564 -21.39 37.98 44.10
N LEU A 565 -20.93 38.87 43.20
CA LEU A 565 -19.76 39.78 43.29
C LEU A 565 -18.33 39.25 43.59
N GLY A 566 -17.34 39.95 43.02
CA GLY A 566 -15.91 39.86 43.36
C GLY A 566 -15.03 40.25 42.17
N SER A 567 -14.59 41.51 42.09
CA SER A 567 -14.04 42.13 40.87
C SER A 567 -12.67 42.80 41.08
N VAL A 568 -12.09 43.26 39.96
CA VAL A 568 -11.40 44.56 39.76
C VAL A 568 -9.85 44.62 39.70
N ASP A 569 -9.40 45.13 38.54
CA ASP A 569 -8.28 46.03 38.15
C ASP A 569 -6.77 45.75 38.42
N GLY A 570 -5.94 46.30 37.51
CA GLY A 570 -4.55 46.74 37.80
C GLY A 570 -3.53 46.71 36.66
N GLU A 571 -3.48 47.76 35.82
CA GLU A 571 -2.33 48.48 35.16
C GLU A 571 -0.95 47.77 35.02
N GLU A 572 -0.21 47.75 33.89
CA GLU A 572 0.28 48.75 32.89
C GLU A 572 1.76 49.20 33.10
N ASP A 573 2.34 49.81 32.05
CA ASP A 573 3.73 50.32 31.87
C ASP A 573 4.92 49.32 31.88
N GLY A 574 5.99 49.51 31.08
CA GLY A 574 6.18 50.50 30.00
C GLY A 574 7.58 50.53 29.35
N ASN A 575 7.63 51.15 28.16
CA ASN A 575 8.73 51.89 27.52
C ASN A 575 9.99 51.18 26.91
N ASP A 576 9.97 51.12 25.57
CA ASP A 576 10.73 51.98 24.62
C ASP A 576 12.24 51.81 24.27
N ASP A 577 12.47 52.13 22.99
CA ASP A 577 13.62 52.74 22.26
C ASP A 577 15.03 52.10 22.26
N ASP A 578 15.50 51.78 21.04
CA ASP A 578 16.55 52.58 20.36
C ASP A 578 16.48 52.30 18.82
N ASP A 579 16.43 53.36 18.01
CA ASP A 579 16.49 53.32 16.53
C ASP A 579 17.95 53.38 16.02
N ASP A 580 18.22 52.87 14.81
CA ASP A 580 19.40 53.27 14.03
C ASP A 580 19.15 53.10 12.51
N ASP A 581 18.91 54.21 11.82
CA ASP A 581 18.55 54.29 10.40
C ASP A 581 19.79 54.38 9.49
N VAL A 582 19.86 53.58 8.41
CA VAL A 582 20.76 53.85 7.27
C VAL A 582 20.04 53.56 5.94
N ASP A 583 19.77 54.62 5.18
CA ASP A 583 19.15 54.62 3.85
C ASP A 583 20.05 53.96 2.77
N GLY A 584 19.44 53.43 1.70
CA GLY A 584 20.14 52.56 0.74
C GLY A 584 19.46 52.16 -0.59
N GLY A 585 18.34 52.78 -0.99
CA GLY A 585 17.86 52.84 -2.40
C GLY A 585 17.51 51.55 -3.20
N ASP A 586 16.24 51.43 -3.58
CA ASP A 586 15.67 50.75 -4.77
C ASP A 586 16.27 49.42 -5.31
N GLU A 587 15.53 48.32 -5.10
CA GLU A 587 14.82 47.67 -6.22
C GLU A 587 13.65 46.79 -5.73
N ALA A 588 12.43 47.01 -6.24
CA ALA A 588 11.23 46.33 -5.76
C ALA A 588 11.10 44.90 -6.30
N ARG A 589 11.24 43.89 -5.42
CA ARG A 589 10.84 42.49 -5.69
C ARG A 589 9.66 42.09 -4.81
N PRO A 590 8.58 41.50 -5.36
CA PRO A 590 7.43 41.11 -4.56
C PRO A 590 7.80 40.02 -3.54
N SER A 591 7.32 40.19 -2.30
CA SER A 591 7.61 39.29 -1.19
C SER A 591 6.91 37.94 -1.37
N HIS A 592 7.64 36.96 -1.91
CA HIS A 592 7.12 35.61 -2.10
C HIS A 592 6.85 34.95 -0.75
N ARG A 593 5.58 34.96 -0.31
CA ARG A 593 5.14 34.17 0.85
C ARG A 593 5.52 32.71 0.61
N VAL A 594 6.10 32.09 1.62
CA VAL A 594 6.49 30.68 1.58
C VAL A 594 5.26 29.82 1.91
N PRO A 595 4.95 28.75 1.16
CA PRO A 595 3.88 27.83 1.52
C PRO A 595 4.11 27.19 2.90
N LEU A 596 3.02 26.78 3.56
CA LEU A 596 3.13 25.87 4.70
C LEU A 596 3.66 24.49 4.23
N LEU A 597 4.23 23.73 5.17
CA LEU A 597 4.80 22.38 4.96
C LEU A 597 3.73 21.29 4.67
N THR A 598 2.55 21.67 4.19
CA THR A 598 1.45 20.78 3.81
C THR A 598 1.63 20.16 2.42
N ASN A 599 2.41 20.81 1.55
CA ASN A 599 2.50 20.48 0.12
C ASN A 599 3.86 19.83 -0.23
N MET A 600 4.26 18.80 0.51
CA MET A 600 5.41 17.95 0.17
C MET A 600 5.04 16.47 0.29
N GLU A 601 5.26 15.76 -0.82
CA GLU A 601 4.90 14.36 -1.03
C GLU A 601 5.48 13.41 0.03
N ALA A 602 4.93 12.20 0.12
CA ALA A 602 5.54 11.12 0.90
C ALA A 602 6.80 10.61 0.18
N PRO A 603 7.84 10.12 0.89
CA PRO A 603 9.05 9.60 0.24
C PRO A 603 8.80 8.45 -0.74
N SER A 604 7.70 7.70 -0.59
CA SER A 604 7.25 6.67 -1.53
C SER A 604 6.74 7.23 -2.87
N VAL A 605 6.23 8.47 -2.90
CA VAL A 605 5.78 9.16 -4.12
C VAL A 605 6.96 9.90 -4.76
N ALA A 606 7.86 10.47 -3.94
CA ALA A 606 9.12 11.01 -4.42
C ALA A 606 10.01 9.96 -5.12
N VAL A 607 9.92 8.67 -4.71
CA VAL A 607 10.52 7.54 -5.44
C VAL A 607 9.88 7.35 -6.81
N ALA A 608 8.55 7.27 -6.91
CA ALA A 608 7.85 7.12 -8.18
C ALA A 608 8.23 8.25 -9.17
N ASN A 609 8.38 9.48 -8.67
CA ASN A 609 8.78 10.66 -9.44
C ASN A 609 10.31 10.75 -9.72
N ALA A 610 11.13 9.80 -9.25
CA ALA A 610 12.60 9.84 -9.36
C ALA A 610 13.23 8.56 -9.93
N TRP A 611 12.43 7.54 -10.26
CA TRP A 611 12.88 6.24 -10.77
C TRP A 611 12.41 5.97 -12.22
N ASP A 612 11.91 7.01 -12.90
CA ASP A 612 11.30 7.00 -14.24
C ASP A 612 12.32 6.75 -15.41
N ASP A 613 13.40 6.01 -15.14
CA ASP A 613 14.52 5.71 -16.06
C ASP A 613 15.09 4.26 -15.88
N TYR A 614 14.45 3.39 -15.07
CA TYR A 614 14.89 1.99 -14.86
C TYR A 614 13.72 0.97 -14.77
N ASP A 615 13.82 -0.14 -15.52
CA ASP A 615 12.75 -1.11 -15.85
C ASP A 615 12.18 -2.02 -14.71
N ASP A 616 12.61 -1.89 -13.44
CA ASP A 616 12.39 -2.92 -12.39
C ASP A 616 11.04 -2.79 -11.60
N ASP A 617 9.95 -2.85 -12.36
CA ASP A 617 8.54 -2.73 -11.94
C ASP A 617 8.09 -3.68 -10.79
N ASP A 618 8.74 -4.85 -10.67
CA ASP A 618 8.38 -5.91 -9.72
C ASP A 618 8.64 -5.54 -8.25
N GLU A 619 9.62 -4.68 -7.96
CA GLU A 619 9.93 -4.24 -6.59
C GLU A 619 8.93 -3.20 -6.07
N LEU A 620 8.51 -2.27 -6.94
CA LEU A 620 7.53 -1.24 -6.62
C LEU A 620 6.15 -1.88 -6.33
N GLN A 621 5.76 -2.86 -7.15
CA GLN A 621 4.58 -3.69 -6.86
C GLN A 621 4.73 -4.52 -5.59
N ALA A 622 5.93 -5.02 -5.26
CA ALA A 622 6.17 -5.74 -4.00
C ALA A 622 6.05 -4.83 -2.77
N GLU A 623 6.49 -3.57 -2.85
CA GLU A 623 6.33 -2.60 -1.75
C GLU A 623 4.87 -2.14 -1.57
N MET A 624 4.12 -1.97 -2.66
CA MET A 624 2.67 -1.71 -2.58
C MET A 624 1.90 -2.89 -1.98
N ARG A 625 2.34 -4.14 -2.21
CA ARG A 625 1.77 -5.36 -1.61
C ARG A 625 2.12 -5.57 -0.13
N ARG A 626 3.02 -4.78 0.47
CA ARG A 626 3.33 -4.89 1.92
C ARG A 626 2.12 -4.48 2.77
N PRO A 627 1.61 -5.35 3.67
CA PRO A 627 0.40 -5.05 4.44
C PRO A 627 0.64 -3.87 5.40
N LYS A 628 -0.13 -2.80 5.22
CA LYS A 628 0.04 -1.57 6.00
C LYS A 628 -0.41 -1.74 7.46
N SER A 629 0.40 -1.25 8.39
CA SER A 629 0.18 -1.25 9.84
C SER A 629 -0.69 -0.08 10.29
N GLY A 630 -1.60 -0.35 11.24
CA GLY A 630 -2.27 0.72 12.00
C GLY A 630 -1.34 1.32 13.07
N LEU A 631 -1.73 2.45 13.65
CA LEU A 631 -0.92 3.17 14.66
C LEU A 631 -0.47 2.27 15.82
N GLN A 632 -1.35 1.36 16.28
CA GLN A 632 -1.02 0.38 17.32
C GLN A 632 0.08 -0.59 16.89
N SER A 633 -0.02 -1.24 15.72
CA SER A 633 1.02 -2.18 15.28
C SER A 633 2.32 -1.49 14.88
N ALA A 634 2.27 -0.25 14.39
CA ALA A 634 3.46 0.59 14.19
C ALA A 634 4.16 0.89 15.53
N PHE A 635 3.42 1.28 16.57
CA PHE A 635 3.94 1.44 17.94
C PHE A 635 4.56 0.13 18.47
N MET A 636 3.88 -1.01 18.34
CA MET A 636 4.40 -2.29 18.86
C MET A 636 5.72 -2.68 18.17
N ASN A 637 5.84 -2.45 16.86
CA ASN A 637 7.09 -2.69 16.11
C ASN A 637 8.20 -1.72 16.50
N MET A 638 7.86 -0.43 16.68
CA MET A 638 8.82 0.61 17.02
C MET A 638 9.33 0.48 18.46
N ALA A 639 8.44 0.25 19.43
CA ALA A 639 8.82 -0.06 20.82
C ALA A 639 9.64 -1.35 20.92
N ASN A 640 9.34 -2.39 20.13
CA ASN A 640 10.20 -3.59 20.09
C ASN A 640 11.62 -3.24 19.59
N SER A 641 11.72 -2.39 18.56
CA SER A 641 13.02 -1.92 18.02
C SER A 641 13.81 -1.01 18.97
N ILE A 642 13.15 -0.26 19.86
CA ILE A 642 13.81 0.65 20.83
C ILE A 642 14.22 -0.10 22.11
N ILE A 643 13.50 -1.15 22.52
CA ILE A 643 13.70 -1.73 23.85
C ILE A 643 14.54 -3.03 23.77
N GLY A 644 14.27 -3.87 22.75
CA GLY A 644 15.12 -4.98 22.28
C GLY A 644 15.93 -5.75 23.33
N ALA A 645 17.25 -5.84 23.10
CA ALA A 645 18.23 -6.30 24.09
C ALA A 645 18.64 -5.19 25.08
N GLY A 646 18.57 -3.93 24.65
CA GLY A 646 19.18 -2.79 25.33
C GLY A 646 18.61 -2.50 26.72
N ILE A 647 17.35 -2.87 27.00
CA ILE A 647 16.74 -2.72 28.32
C ILE A 647 17.54 -3.42 29.43
N ILE A 648 18.06 -4.62 29.16
CA ILE A 648 18.80 -5.42 30.15
C ILE A 648 20.16 -4.81 30.50
N GLY A 649 20.71 -3.94 29.64
CA GLY A 649 21.93 -3.15 29.90
C GLY A 649 21.71 -1.85 30.68
N GLN A 650 20.47 -1.39 30.88
CA GLN A 650 20.23 -0.09 31.54
C GLN A 650 20.68 -0.03 33.01
N PRO A 651 20.54 -1.09 33.84
CA PRO A 651 21.15 -1.14 35.17
C PRO A 651 22.68 -0.97 35.15
N TYR A 652 23.34 -1.54 34.13
CA TYR A 652 24.79 -1.45 33.93
C TYR A 652 25.18 -0.04 33.47
N ALA A 653 24.42 0.61 32.58
CA ALA A 653 24.62 2.02 32.25
C ALA A 653 24.56 2.93 33.50
N PHE A 654 23.63 2.67 34.42
CA PHE A 654 23.54 3.40 35.69
C PHE A 654 24.74 3.11 36.63
N ARG A 655 25.32 1.91 36.58
CA ARG A 655 26.60 1.60 37.27
C ARG A 655 27.76 2.42 36.69
N GLN A 656 27.86 2.52 35.36
CA GLN A 656 28.93 3.26 34.69
C GLN A 656 28.80 4.78 34.92
N ALA A 657 27.59 5.36 34.80
CA ALA A 657 27.34 6.80 34.99
C ALA A 657 27.21 7.26 36.46
N GLY A 658 26.77 6.38 37.36
CA GLY A 658 26.22 6.77 38.66
C GLY A 658 24.75 7.20 38.58
N LEU A 659 24.01 7.11 39.69
CA LEU A 659 22.54 7.19 39.72
C LEU A 659 21.98 8.52 39.16
N LEU A 660 22.44 9.67 39.67
CA LEU A 660 21.92 10.97 39.26
C LEU A 660 22.24 11.26 37.78
N ALA A 661 23.48 11.02 37.37
CA ALA A 661 23.88 11.14 35.97
C ALA A 661 23.11 10.17 35.07
N GLY A 662 22.91 8.91 35.48
CA GLY A 662 22.18 7.89 34.72
C GLY A 662 20.73 8.28 34.43
N VAL A 663 20.01 8.80 35.42
CA VAL A 663 18.63 9.30 35.23
C VAL A 663 18.60 10.50 34.26
N LEU A 664 19.49 11.48 34.45
CA LEU A 664 19.56 12.67 33.60
C LEU A 664 19.96 12.34 32.15
N LEU A 665 20.92 11.42 31.97
CA LEU A 665 21.34 10.92 30.67
C LEU A 665 20.22 10.14 29.98
N LEU A 666 19.55 9.21 30.67
CA LEU A 666 18.46 8.42 30.08
C LEU A 666 17.32 9.31 29.58
N VAL A 667 16.88 10.28 30.40
CA VAL A 667 15.81 11.22 29.99
C VAL A 667 16.29 12.16 28.88
N GLY A 668 17.47 12.76 29.02
CA GLY A 668 18.02 13.69 28.02
C GLY A 668 18.28 13.04 26.67
N LEU A 669 18.90 11.86 26.65
CA LEU A 669 19.14 11.09 25.42
C LEU A 669 17.84 10.58 24.80
N THR A 670 16.81 10.24 25.59
CA THR A 670 15.48 9.91 25.04
C THR A 670 14.92 11.09 24.23
N VAL A 671 14.95 12.31 24.77
CA VAL A 671 14.43 13.51 24.08
C VAL A 671 15.21 13.81 22.80
N VAL A 672 16.54 13.62 22.80
CA VAL A 672 17.36 13.79 21.59
C VAL A 672 17.10 12.68 20.56
N VAL A 673 16.96 11.42 20.99
CA VAL A 673 16.63 10.29 20.12
C VAL A 673 15.27 10.48 19.46
N ASP A 674 14.24 10.80 20.25
CA ASP A 674 12.88 11.06 19.79
C ASP A 674 12.84 12.13 18.69
N TRP A 675 13.52 13.26 18.94
CA TRP A 675 13.64 14.34 17.96
C TRP A 675 14.40 13.91 16.70
N THR A 676 15.50 13.16 16.84
CA THR A 676 16.34 12.75 15.70
C THR A 676 15.74 11.62 14.86
N ILE A 677 14.88 10.78 15.43
CA ILE A 677 14.03 9.84 14.66
C ILE A 677 13.07 10.63 13.76
N CYS A 678 12.37 11.62 14.33
CA CYS A 678 11.51 12.52 13.55
C CYS A 678 12.29 13.28 12.46
N LEU A 679 13.55 13.69 12.73
CA LEU A 679 14.41 14.31 11.72
C LEU A 679 14.72 13.39 10.52
N ILE A 680 14.85 12.07 10.69
CA ILE A 680 15.15 11.18 9.54
C ILE A 680 14.05 11.26 8.48
N VAL A 681 12.79 11.20 8.89
CA VAL A 681 11.64 11.30 7.97
C VAL A 681 11.53 12.70 7.37
N ILE A 682 11.80 13.75 8.15
CA ILE A 682 11.84 15.14 7.65
C ILE A 682 12.94 15.31 6.59
N ASN A 683 14.13 14.77 6.85
CA ASN A 683 15.25 14.85 5.92
C ASN A 683 14.96 14.06 4.63
N SER A 684 14.45 12.84 4.76
CA SER A 684 14.01 11.99 3.64
C SER A 684 12.99 12.71 2.73
N LYS A 685 12.02 13.42 3.31
CA LYS A 685 11.08 14.29 2.58
C LYS A 685 11.77 15.49 1.93
N LEU A 686 12.73 16.13 2.60
CA LEU A 686 13.46 17.30 2.08
C LEU A 686 14.47 16.95 0.97
N SER A 687 14.99 15.73 0.92
CA SER A 687 15.90 15.24 -0.14
C SER A 687 15.19 14.44 -1.24
N GLY A 688 13.91 14.09 -1.08
CA GLY A 688 13.15 13.28 -2.03
C GLY A 688 13.53 11.79 -2.05
N THR A 689 14.21 11.28 -1.00
CA THR A 689 14.80 9.93 -1.00
C THR A 689 14.14 9.01 0.04
N SER A 690 13.79 7.79 -0.35
CA SER A 690 13.11 6.80 0.52
C SER A 690 13.99 6.12 1.58
N SER A 691 15.31 6.01 1.34
CA SER A 691 16.24 5.32 2.24
C SER A 691 17.12 6.29 3.05
N PHE A 692 17.55 5.87 4.24
CA PHE A 692 18.45 6.67 5.08
C PHE A 692 19.83 6.79 4.41
N GLN A 693 20.27 5.72 3.73
CA GLN A 693 21.47 5.72 2.88
C GLN A 693 21.41 6.81 1.80
N GLY A 694 20.33 6.83 0.99
CA GLY A 694 20.13 7.84 -0.04
C GLY A 694 19.98 9.27 0.51
N THR A 695 19.36 9.44 1.68
CA THR A 695 19.23 10.75 2.36
C THR A 695 20.60 11.33 2.72
N VAL A 696 21.51 10.49 3.24
CA VAL A 696 22.87 10.92 3.62
C VAL A 696 23.77 11.07 2.37
N GLU A 697 23.61 10.23 1.35
CA GLU A 697 24.30 10.39 0.06
C GLU A 697 23.89 11.67 -0.67
N HIS A 698 22.60 12.02 -0.71
CA HIS A 698 22.15 13.29 -1.27
C HIS A 698 22.81 14.50 -0.57
N CYS A 699 23.04 14.40 0.75
CA CYS A 699 23.67 15.47 1.52
C CYS A 699 25.20 15.54 1.33
N PHE A 700 25.90 14.40 1.28
CA PHE A 700 27.37 14.34 1.41
C PHE A 700 28.09 13.51 0.34
N GLY A 701 27.38 13.02 -0.67
CA GLY A 701 27.88 12.13 -1.71
C GLY A 701 28.33 10.77 -1.18
N ARG A 702 29.16 10.07 -1.97
CA ARG A 702 29.73 8.75 -1.62
C ARG A 702 30.43 8.67 -0.26
N PRO A 703 31.16 9.68 0.25
CA PRO A 703 31.66 9.66 1.63
C PRO A 703 30.53 9.56 2.67
N GLY A 704 29.39 10.21 2.42
CA GLY A 704 28.16 10.05 3.18
C GLY A 704 27.62 8.63 3.12
N LEU A 705 27.44 8.08 1.91
CA LEU A 705 26.98 6.71 1.68
C LEU A 705 27.82 5.68 2.45
N VAL A 706 29.15 5.77 2.35
CA VAL A 706 30.07 4.88 3.08
C VAL A 706 29.90 5.00 4.59
N ALA A 707 29.80 6.23 5.12
CA ALA A 707 29.68 6.46 6.56
C ALA A 707 28.35 5.90 7.13
N ILE A 708 27.22 6.13 6.46
CA ILE A 708 25.93 5.61 6.91
C ILE A 708 25.82 4.09 6.74
N SER A 709 26.28 3.53 5.62
CA SER A 709 26.26 2.08 5.40
C SER A 709 27.13 1.34 6.42
N LEU A 710 28.34 1.86 6.71
CA LEU A 710 29.19 1.28 7.75
C LEU A 710 28.53 1.38 9.14
N ALA A 711 27.93 2.51 9.48
CA ALA A 711 27.26 2.68 10.76
C ALA A 711 26.05 1.73 10.92
N GLN A 712 25.14 1.68 9.95
CA GLN A 712 23.98 0.79 9.99
C GLN A 712 24.38 -0.69 10.05
N TRP A 713 25.39 -1.09 9.27
CA TRP A 713 25.88 -2.47 9.28
C TRP A 713 26.53 -2.85 10.62
N VAL A 714 27.40 -2.00 11.17
CA VAL A 714 28.05 -2.24 12.48
C VAL A 714 27.02 -2.25 13.61
N PHE A 715 26.00 -1.39 13.57
CA PHE A 715 24.92 -1.40 14.56
C PHE A 715 24.16 -2.73 14.54
N ALA A 716 23.62 -3.11 13.38
CA ALA A 716 22.78 -4.28 13.25
C ALA A 716 23.57 -5.59 13.48
N PHE A 717 24.79 -5.69 12.95
CA PHE A 717 25.68 -6.84 13.21
C PHE A 717 26.06 -6.93 14.70
N GLY A 718 26.31 -5.79 15.35
CA GLY A 718 26.49 -5.70 16.79
C GLY A 718 25.27 -6.17 17.59
N GLY A 719 24.06 -5.84 17.12
CA GLY A 719 22.79 -6.38 17.61
C GLY A 719 22.73 -7.90 17.51
N MET A 720 23.03 -8.48 16.34
CA MET A 720 23.08 -9.93 16.15
C MET A 720 24.06 -10.63 17.11
N VAL A 721 25.22 -10.01 17.38
CA VAL A 721 26.21 -10.53 18.35
C VAL A 721 25.68 -10.44 19.78
N ALA A 722 25.09 -9.31 20.18
CA ALA A 722 24.47 -9.17 21.50
C ALA A 722 23.37 -10.21 21.72
N PHE A 723 22.53 -10.48 20.71
CA PHE A 723 21.49 -11.51 20.77
C PHE A 723 22.07 -12.93 20.91
N GLY A 724 23.16 -13.24 20.20
CA GLY A 724 23.86 -14.52 20.34
C GLY A 724 24.42 -14.73 21.75
N VAL A 725 25.08 -13.70 22.31
CA VAL A 725 25.54 -13.67 23.72
C VAL A 725 24.38 -13.93 24.68
N ILE A 726 23.26 -13.21 24.52
CA ILE A 726 22.08 -13.38 25.38
C ILE A 726 21.49 -14.79 25.30
N VAL A 727 21.40 -15.38 24.11
CA VAL A 727 20.90 -16.76 23.94
C VAL A 727 21.77 -17.76 24.69
N GLY A 728 23.09 -17.62 24.63
CA GLY A 728 24.03 -18.44 25.40
C GLY A 728 23.92 -18.24 26.93
N ASP A 729 23.68 -17.01 27.36
CA ASP A 729 23.54 -16.65 28.78
C ASP A 729 22.18 -17.04 29.39
N THR A 730 21.16 -17.28 28.57
CA THR A 730 19.78 -17.51 29.03
C THR A 730 19.29 -18.95 28.84
N ILE A 731 19.39 -19.49 27.64
CA ILE A 731 18.74 -20.76 27.28
C ILE A 731 19.27 -21.97 28.07
N PRO A 732 20.59 -22.15 28.30
CA PRO A 732 21.11 -23.25 29.13
C PRO A 732 20.55 -23.25 30.55
N HIS A 733 20.41 -22.08 31.18
CA HIS A 733 19.83 -21.96 32.52
C HIS A 733 18.34 -22.33 32.54
N VAL A 734 17.58 -22.02 31.49
CA VAL A 734 16.19 -22.47 31.37
C VAL A 734 16.11 -23.98 31.15
N LEU A 735 16.93 -24.54 30.26
CA LEU A 735 16.92 -25.97 29.94
C LEU A 735 17.28 -26.82 31.17
N THR A 736 18.32 -26.43 31.91
CA THR A 736 18.70 -27.10 33.17
C THR A 736 17.67 -26.94 34.29
N ALA A 737 16.92 -25.83 34.33
CA ALA A 737 15.84 -25.65 35.31
C ALA A 737 14.57 -26.45 34.99
N VAL A 738 14.23 -26.58 33.70
CA VAL A 738 13.08 -27.36 33.22
C VAL A 738 13.37 -28.87 33.22
N TRP A 739 14.60 -29.27 32.90
CA TRP A 739 15.03 -30.67 32.87
C TRP A 739 16.40 -30.85 33.57
N PRO A 740 16.41 -31.00 34.91
CA PRO A 740 17.66 -31.12 35.70
C PRO A 740 18.56 -32.29 35.29
N GLU A 741 17.97 -33.38 34.79
CA GLU A 741 18.70 -34.56 34.32
C GLU A 741 19.29 -34.41 32.90
N LEU A 742 19.01 -33.31 32.18
CA LEU A 742 19.39 -33.13 30.77
C LEU A 742 20.89 -33.31 30.53
N GLY A 743 21.74 -32.76 31.42
CA GLY A 743 23.20 -32.87 31.34
C GLY A 743 23.76 -34.31 31.43
N LYS A 744 22.94 -35.29 31.81
CA LYS A 744 23.29 -36.73 31.84
C LYS A 744 22.83 -37.48 30.58
N VAL A 745 22.04 -36.85 29.71
CA VAL A 745 21.52 -37.47 28.48
C VAL A 745 22.57 -37.35 27.37
N PRO A 746 23.01 -38.45 26.73
CA PRO A 746 23.93 -38.38 25.59
C PRO A 746 23.36 -37.50 24.46
N VAL A 747 24.23 -36.70 23.83
CA VAL A 747 23.92 -35.67 22.82
C VAL A 747 23.08 -34.50 23.36
N LEU A 748 21.92 -34.76 23.98
CA LEU A 748 21.02 -33.71 24.49
C LEU A 748 21.65 -32.87 25.62
N GLY A 749 22.51 -33.47 26.44
CA GLY A 749 23.28 -32.76 27.47
C GLY A 749 24.25 -31.73 26.92
N LEU A 750 24.60 -31.76 25.63
CA LEU A 750 25.39 -30.69 25.01
C LEU A 750 24.63 -29.35 25.01
N LEU A 751 23.29 -29.35 25.09
CA LEU A 751 22.48 -28.12 25.16
C LEU A 751 22.58 -27.41 26.53
N THR A 752 23.27 -27.99 27.52
CA THR A 752 23.60 -27.30 28.78
C THR A 752 24.91 -26.50 28.70
N ASP A 753 25.70 -26.66 27.64
CA ASP A 753 26.84 -25.78 27.34
C ASP A 753 26.38 -24.51 26.61
N ARG A 754 26.94 -23.37 27.02
CA ARG A 754 26.73 -22.06 26.40
C ARG A 754 27.04 -22.08 24.91
N ARG A 755 28.18 -22.65 24.51
CA ARG A 755 28.66 -22.56 23.11
C ARG A 755 27.76 -23.38 22.17
N MET A 756 27.46 -24.61 22.56
CA MET A 756 26.54 -25.50 21.84
C MET A 756 25.11 -24.94 21.80
N ALA A 757 24.61 -24.33 22.88
CA ALA A 757 23.30 -23.68 22.87
C ALA A 757 23.22 -22.51 21.89
N ILE A 758 24.24 -21.64 21.84
CA ILE A 758 24.32 -20.57 20.83
C ILE A 758 24.24 -21.19 19.42
N VAL A 759 25.10 -22.15 19.10
CA VAL A 759 25.13 -22.76 17.76
C VAL A 759 23.80 -23.42 17.40
N VAL A 760 23.22 -24.25 18.28
CA VAL A 760 22.01 -25.02 17.97
C VAL A 760 20.78 -24.12 17.86
N PHE A 761 20.57 -23.15 18.75
CA PHE A 761 19.37 -22.32 18.70
C PHE A 761 19.47 -21.22 17.62
N ILE A 762 20.64 -20.60 17.41
CA ILE A 762 20.81 -19.58 16.37
C ILE A 762 20.74 -20.22 14.97
N LEU A 763 21.40 -21.36 14.72
CA LEU A 763 21.34 -22.03 13.41
C LEU A 763 20.07 -22.86 13.20
N GLY A 764 19.43 -23.33 14.27
CA GLY A 764 18.20 -24.13 14.20
C GLY A 764 16.90 -23.31 14.15
N VAL A 765 16.88 -22.11 14.73
CA VAL A 765 15.69 -21.24 14.79
C VAL A 765 15.89 -19.95 14.01
N SER A 766 16.90 -19.15 14.36
CA SER A 766 17.06 -17.81 13.76
C SER A 766 17.53 -17.87 12.31
N TYR A 767 18.46 -18.76 11.95
CA TYR A 767 18.95 -18.87 10.57
C TYR A 767 17.83 -19.21 9.55
N PRO A 768 16.97 -20.23 9.74
CA PRO A 768 15.81 -20.45 8.87
C PRO A 768 14.88 -19.23 8.76
N LEU A 769 14.71 -18.46 9.84
CA LEU A 769 13.93 -17.22 9.80
C LEU A 769 14.62 -16.11 9.00
N THR A 770 15.96 -16.00 9.04
CA THR A 770 16.72 -15.00 8.25
C THR A 770 16.61 -15.19 6.73
N LEU A 771 16.31 -16.42 6.28
CA LEU A 771 16.19 -16.77 4.86
C LEU A 771 14.86 -16.33 4.24
N TYR A 772 13.84 -15.97 5.02
CA TYR A 772 12.57 -15.46 4.46
C TYR A 772 12.77 -14.11 3.75
N ARG A 773 12.16 -13.96 2.57
CA ARG A 773 12.14 -12.70 1.79
C ARG A 773 11.14 -11.66 2.33
N ASP A 774 10.10 -12.11 3.05
CA ASP A 774 9.02 -11.26 3.56
C ASP A 774 8.94 -11.32 5.10
N ILE A 775 9.20 -10.17 5.74
CA ILE A 775 9.19 -9.98 7.19
C ILE A 775 7.79 -9.64 7.74
N ALA A 776 6.81 -9.28 6.90
CA ALA A 776 5.49 -8.82 7.35
C ALA A 776 4.76 -9.82 8.28
N LYS A 777 5.09 -11.11 8.16
CA LYS A 777 4.55 -12.20 8.98
C LYS A 777 5.08 -12.21 10.43
N LEU A 778 6.20 -11.53 10.72
CA LEU A 778 6.76 -11.40 12.08
C LEU A 778 6.07 -10.33 12.94
N ALA A 779 5.20 -9.47 12.39
CA ALA A 779 4.53 -8.41 13.16
C ALA A 779 3.69 -8.93 14.36
N LYS A 780 3.28 -10.21 14.34
CA LYS A 780 2.61 -10.87 15.48
C LYS A 780 3.59 -11.25 16.62
N ALA A 781 4.88 -11.38 16.34
CA ALA A 781 5.92 -11.65 17.33
C ALA A 781 6.27 -10.40 18.17
N SER A 782 6.16 -9.19 17.60
CA SER A 782 6.34 -7.92 18.33
C SER A 782 5.43 -7.81 19.57
N THR A 783 4.22 -8.36 19.50
CA THR A 783 3.29 -8.45 20.63
C THR A 783 3.78 -9.42 21.71
N PHE A 784 4.34 -10.57 21.32
CA PHE A 784 4.94 -11.53 22.26
C PHE A 784 6.18 -10.94 22.94
N ALA A 785 7.01 -10.21 22.20
CA ALA A 785 8.20 -9.53 22.71
C ALA A 785 7.86 -8.53 23.84
N LEU A 786 6.87 -7.65 23.61
CA LEU A 786 6.44 -6.67 24.60
C LEU A 786 5.75 -7.31 25.84
N ILE A 787 5.08 -8.46 25.68
CA ILE A 787 4.58 -9.24 26.83
C ILE A 787 5.75 -9.82 27.64
N GLY A 788 6.74 -10.44 26.98
CA GLY A 788 7.94 -10.98 27.62
C GLY A 788 8.75 -9.91 28.36
N MET A 789 8.78 -8.69 27.80
CA MET A 789 9.40 -7.52 28.40
C MET A 789 8.73 -7.07 29.72
N MET A 790 7.40 -7.07 29.78
CA MET A 790 6.65 -6.82 31.02
C MET A 790 6.92 -7.90 32.06
N VAL A 791 7.09 -9.17 31.66
CA VAL A 791 7.52 -10.26 32.55
C VAL A 791 8.94 -10.03 33.07
N ILE A 792 9.88 -9.62 32.22
CA ILE A 792 11.28 -9.31 32.62
C ILE A 792 11.32 -8.16 33.63
N VAL A 793 10.65 -7.03 33.36
CA VAL A 793 10.60 -5.86 34.26
C VAL A 793 9.95 -6.22 35.60
N THR A 794 8.81 -6.90 35.57
CA THR A 794 8.12 -7.37 36.80
C THR A 794 9.01 -8.33 37.60
N THR A 795 9.76 -9.20 36.93
CA THR A 795 10.66 -10.16 37.58
C THR A 795 11.82 -9.47 38.28
N VAL A 796 12.51 -8.53 37.63
CA VAL A 796 13.63 -7.81 38.25
C VAL A 796 13.15 -6.92 39.41
N LEU A 797 11.97 -6.30 39.31
CA LEU A 797 11.34 -5.58 40.42
C LEU A 797 11.04 -6.49 41.62
N VAL A 798 10.25 -7.56 41.41
CA VAL A 798 9.79 -8.44 42.49
C VAL A 798 10.96 -9.20 43.11
N GLN A 799 11.81 -9.82 42.29
CA GLN A 799 12.95 -10.60 42.79
C GLN A 799 14.04 -9.70 43.35
N GLY A 800 14.24 -8.48 42.82
CA GLY A 800 15.21 -7.51 43.35
C GLY A 800 14.94 -7.15 44.82
N MET A 801 13.67 -6.92 45.17
CA MET A 801 13.27 -6.72 46.57
C MET A 801 13.53 -7.94 47.47
N LEU A 802 13.47 -9.15 46.91
CA LEU A 802 13.68 -10.43 47.61
C LEU A 802 15.15 -10.88 47.69
N VAL A 803 16.10 -10.17 47.05
CA VAL A 803 17.53 -10.51 47.12
C VAL A 803 18.04 -10.37 48.57
N PRO A 804 18.68 -11.41 49.16
CA PRO A 804 19.29 -11.33 50.49
C PRO A 804 20.35 -10.24 50.60
N SER A 805 20.52 -9.68 51.80
CA SER A 805 21.40 -8.54 52.09
C SER A 805 22.84 -8.73 51.60
N GLU A 806 23.33 -9.97 51.62
CA GLU A 806 24.70 -10.39 51.30
C GLU A 806 24.97 -10.34 49.78
N ALA A 807 23.92 -10.55 48.98
CA ALA A 807 23.99 -10.55 47.52
C ALA A 807 23.79 -9.17 46.90
N ARG A 808 23.35 -8.16 47.67
CA ARG A 808 23.18 -6.77 47.22
C ARG A 808 24.52 -6.06 46.99
N GLY A 809 24.49 -4.98 46.21
CA GLY A 809 25.65 -4.14 45.96
C GLY A 809 26.03 -3.22 47.12
N SER A 810 27.23 -2.63 47.05
CA SER A 810 27.61 -1.46 47.84
C SER A 810 27.33 -0.16 47.06
N PHE A 811 27.16 0.95 47.79
CA PHE A 811 26.95 2.28 47.22
C PHE A 811 28.03 3.25 47.67
N SER A 812 28.87 3.68 46.73
CA SER A 812 29.86 4.74 46.92
C SER A 812 29.30 6.09 46.48
N THR A 813 29.84 7.20 47.00
CA THR A 813 29.34 8.56 46.67
C THR A 813 29.32 8.87 45.16
N PRO A 814 30.36 8.52 44.36
CA PRO A 814 30.30 8.68 42.89
C PRO A 814 29.19 7.84 42.26
N LEU A 815 29.00 6.61 42.74
CA LEU A 815 27.97 5.69 42.25
C LEU A 815 26.55 6.21 42.51
N LEU A 816 26.33 6.98 43.57
CA LEU A 816 25.06 7.66 43.85
C LEU A 816 24.88 9.01 43.13
N THR A 817 25.96 9.58 42.56
CA THR A 817 25.94 10.94 41.97
C THR A 817 26.46 10.91 40.53
N VAL A 818 27.77 11.06 40.36
CA VAL A 818 28.45 11.05 39.06
C VAL A 818 29.68 10.14 39.17
N ASN A 819 29.72 9.10 38.35
CA ASN A 819 30.82 8.15 38.22
C ASN A 819 31.58 8.39 36.89
N GLY A 820 32.82 7.88 36.78
CA GLY A 820 33.70 8.16 35.64
C GLY A 820 33.24 7.59 34.29
N GLY A 821 32.36 6.59 34.30
CA GLY A 821 31.90 5.87 33.11
C GLY A 821 30.73 6.51 32.35
N ILE A 822 30.62 7.85 32.36
CA ILE A 822 29.54 8.56 31.64
C ILE A 822 29.52 8.21 30.15
N PHE A 823 30.68 8.15 29.50
CA PHE A 823 30.77 7.95 28.04
C PHE A 823 30.42 6.51 27.62
N GLN A 824 30.80 5.54 28.46
CA GLN A 824 30.34 4.15 28.41
C GLN A 824 28.81 4.07 28.56
N ALA A 825 28.25 4.75 29.57
CA ALA A 825 26.80 4.77 29.81
C ALA A 825 26.02 5.42 28.65
N ILE A 826 26.54 6.51 28.06
CA ILE A 826 25.96 7.10 26.84
C ILE A 826 25.99 6.06 25.71
N GLY A 827 27.07 5.29 25.56
CA GLY A 827 27.14 4.16 24.63
C GLY A 827 26.01 3.15 24.85
N VAL A 828 25.88 2.60 26.06
CA VAL A 828 24.86 1.58 26.39
C VAL A 828 23.41 2.11 26.25
N ILE A 829 23.15 3.37 26.62
CA ILE A 829 21.84 4.00 26.42
C ILE A 829 21.58 4.23 24.92
N SER A 830 22.58 4.67 24.16
CA SER A 830 22.46 4.86 22.71
C SER A 830 22.23 3.53 21.98
N PHE A 831 22.93 2.47 22.38
CA PHE A 831 22.72 1.13 21.81
C PHE A 831 21.27 0.66 21.98
N ALA A 832 20.67 0.91 23.15
CA ALA A 832 19.26 0.61 23.37
C ALA A 832 18.37 1.48 22.48
N PHE A 833 18.43 2.80 22.62
CA PHE A 833 17.39 3.68 22.09
C PHE A 833 17.42 3.90 20.56
N VAL A 834 18.42 3.40 19.84
CA VAL A 834 18.56 3.62 18.38
C VAL A 834 17.73 2.66 17.54
N CYS A 835 16.53 3.11 17.16
CA CYS A 835 15.70 2.50 16.11
C CYS A 835 15.78 3.25 14.75
N HIS A 836 16.74 4.17 14.61
CA HIS A 836 16.88 5.08 13.46
C HIS A 836 16.93 4.36 12.09
N HIS A 837 17.57 3.18 12.02
CA HIS A 837 17.65 2.38 10.80
C HIS A 837 16.28 1.82 10.34
N ASN A 838 15.40 1.44 11.29
CA ASN A 838 14.04 0.93 10.99
C ASN A 838 13.00 2.05 10.81
N SER A 839 13.35 3.31 11.09
CA SER A 839 12.37 4.40 11.19
C SER A 839 11.66 4.70 9.87
N LEU A 840 12.35 4.62 8.73
CA LEU A 840 11.74 4.80 7.41
C LEU A 840 10.89 3.60 6.98
N LEU A 841 11.28 2.37 7.36
CA LEU A 841 10.46 1.16 7.13
C LEU A 841 9.15 1.23 7.92
N ILE A 842 9.20 1.67 9.18
CA ILE A 842 8.03 1.90 10.03
C ILE A 842 7.15 3.02 9.47
N TYR A 843 7.74 4.12 8.96
CA TYR A 843 6.99 5.19 8.30
C TYR A 843 6.25 4.68 7.05
N GLY A 844 6.96 3.99 6.15
CA GLY A 844 6.40 3.44 4.91
C GLY A 844 5.38 2.31 5.14
N SER A 845 5.41 1.66 6.31
CA SER A 845 4.41 0.66 6.69
C SER A 845 3.09 1.26 7.19
N LEU A 846 3.02 2.54 7.59
CA LEU A 846 1.78 3.13 8.12
C LEU A 846 0.64 3.11 7.10
N ARG A 847 -0.59 2.77 7.54
CA ARG A 847 -1.83 2.88 6.71
C ARG A 847 -2.12 4.31 6.27
N THR A 848 -1.70 5.30 7.06
CA THR A 848 -1.81 6.74 6.77
C THR A 848 -0.48 7.42 7.12
N PRO A 849 0.52 7.41 6.21
CA PRO A 849 1.88 7.86 6.46
C PRO A 849 1.97 9.39 6.44
N THR A 850 1.51 10.03 7.52
CA THR A 850 1.64 11.47 7.79
C THR A 850 2.69 11.74 8.86
N MET A 851 3.25 12.95 8.88
CA MET A 851 4.19 13.36 9.93
C MET A 851 3.56 13.34 11.32
N ASP A 852 2.29 13.71 11.46
CA ASP A 852 1.59 13.71 12.75
C ASP A 852 1.39 12.29 13.28
N ASN A 853 1.01 11.34 12.41
CA ASN A 853 0.85 9.94 12.77
C ASN A 853 2.19 9.31 13.15
N PHE A 854 3.25 9.56 12.39
CA PHE A 854 4.58 9.06 12.72
C PHE A 854 5.15 9.69 13.99
N SER A 855 4.95 10.99 14.21
CA SER A 855 5.41 11.67 15.44
C SER A 855 4.67 11.15 16.66
N ARG A 856 3.34 10.94 16.58
CA ARG A 856 2.55 10.29 17.64
C ARG A 856 3.04 8.88 17.97
N VAL A 857 3.33 8.07 16.95
CA VAL A 857 3.90 6.73 17.13
C VAL A 857 5.30 6.81 17.76
N THR A 858 6.14 7.75 17.31
CA THR A 858 7.49 7.98 17.85
C THR A 858 7.44 8.36 19.32
N HIS A 859 6.76 9.46 19.67
CA HIS A 859 6.66 9.99 21.04
C HIS A 859 6.07 8.98 22.04
N TYR A 860 5.08 8.18 21.62
CA TYR A 860 4.51 7.16 22.48
C TYR A 860 5.44 5.94 22.63
N SER A 861 6.14 5.55 21.55
CA SER A 861 7.14 4.47 21.60
C SER A 861 8.34 4.86 22.48
N THR A 862 8.94 6.03 22.27
CA THR A 862 10.11 6.54 23.02
C THR A 862 9.75 6.76 24.49
N GLY A 863 8.59 7.36 24.79
CA GLY A 863 8.11 7.60 26.14
C GLY A 863 7.86 6.32 26.94
N VAL A 864 7.17 5.33 26.36
CA VAL A 864 6.95 4.02 27.01
C VAL A 864 8.27 3.26 27.18
N SER A 865 9.16 3.32 26.18
CA SER A 865 10.49 2.72 26.24
C SER A 865 11.35 3.33 27.36
N MET A 866 11.34 4.65 27.50
CA MET A 866 12.05 5.37 28.56
C MET A 866 11.54 5.00 29.95
N LEU A 867 10.21 4.91 30.14
CA LEU A 867 9.65 4.46 31.41
C LEU A 867 10.05 3.02 31.75
N ALA A 868 9.97 2.09 30.78
CA ALA A 868 10.39 0.70 30.98
C ALA A 868 11.90 0.58 31.29
N CYS A 869 12.74 1.29 30.55
CA CYS A 869 14.19 1.36 30.77
C CYS A 869 14.55 2.00 32.12
N LEU A 870 13.88 3.06 32.53
CA LEU A 870 14.12 3.73 33.82
C LEU A 870 13.72 2.82 34.99
N VAL A 871 12.57 2.16 34.91
CA VAL A 871 12.12 1.20 35.93
C VAL A 871 13.06 0.00 36.01
N MET A 872 13.48 -0.55 34.87
CA MET A 872 14.50 -1.62 34.81
C MET A 872 15.83 -1.17 35.43
N ALA A 873 16.34 0.00 35.01
CA ALA A 873 17.60 0.56 35.49
C ALA A 873 17.60 0.72 37.01
N LEU A 874 16.60 1.41 37.55
CA LEU A 874 16.45 1.64 38.99
C LEU A 874 16.33 0.32 39.76
N ALA A 875 15.50 -0.62 39.30
CA ALA A 875 15.30 -1.91 39.98
C ALA A 875 16.60 -2.73 40.05
N GLY A 876 17.32 -2.87 38.93
CA GLY A 876 18.58 -3.60 38.88
C GLY A 876 19.71 -2.90 39.65
N PHE A 877 19.90 -1.61 39.41
CA PHE A 877 20.99 -0.84 40.00
C PHE A 877 20.81 -0.63 41.52
N LEU A 878 19.60 -0.34 42.01
CA LEU A 878 19.37 -0.20 43.45
C LEU A 878 19.40 -1.53 44.22
N THR A 879 19.37 -2.66 43.51
CA THR A 879 19.59 -3.99 44.10
C THR A 879 21.08 -4.37 44.11
N PHE A 880 21.77 -4.21 42.97
CA PHE A 880 23.10 -4.79 42.75
C PHE A 880 24.26 -3.79 42.73
N GLY A 881 24.02 -2.47 42.67
CA GLY A 881 25.02 -1.41 42.84
C GLY A 881 26.28 -1.61 42.01
N ASP A 882 27.42 -1.69 42.70
CA ASP A 882 28.74 -1.99 42.13
C ASP A 882 28.85 -3.38 41.46
N LYS A 883 28.08 -4.38 41.92
CA LYS A 883 28.03 -5.75 41.37
C LYS A 883 27.15 -5.89 40.12
N THR A 884 26.46 -4.85 39.66
CA THR A 884 25.56 -4.95 38.49
C THR A 884 26.31 -5.38 37.23
N MET A 885 25.84 -6.45 36.58
CA MET A 885 26.43 -7.01 35.35
C MET A 885 25.75 -6.46 34.10
N GLY A 886 26.42 -6.54 32.93
CA GLY A 886 25.87 -6.11 31.64
C GLY A 886 24.60 -6.84 31.22
N ASN A 887 24.39 -8.05 31.74
CA ASN A 887 23.11 -8.76 31.75
C ASN A 887 22.59 -8.87 33.19
N VAL A 888 21.65 -8.01 33.59
CA VAL A 888 21.12 -8.00 34.97
C VAL A 888 20.42 -9.31 35.38
N LEU A 889 19.97 -10.15 34.43
CA LEU A 889 19.44 -11.48 34.79
C LEU A 889 20.54 -12.42 35.29
N ASN A 890 21.82 -12.18 35.00
CA ASN A 890 22.93 -12.99 35.50
C ASN A 890 23.27 -12.68 36.97
N ASN A 891 22.83 -11.53 37.51
CA ASN A 891 22.93 -11.21 38.94
C ASN A 891 21.99 -12.06 39.84
N PHE A 892 20.99 -12.72 39.26
CA PHE A 892 20.01 -13.54 39.99
C PHE A 892 20.33 -15.05 39.94
N PRO A 893 20.05 -15.82 41.00
CA PRO A 893 20.37 -17.25 41.03
C PRO A 893 19.62 -18.08 39.95
N SER A 894 20.26 -19.14 39.47
CA SER A 894 19.72 -20.07 38.46
C SER A 894 18.63 -21.00 38.98
N SER A 895 18.43 -21.10 40.30
CA SER A 895 17.38 -21.90 40.92
C SER A 895 15.99 -21.24 40.94
N ASN A 896 15.88 -19.94 40.59
CA ASN A 896 14.65 -19.18 40.75
C ASN A 896 13.74 -19.30 39.51
N GLY A 897 12.58 -19.94 39.67
CA GLY A 897 11.62 -20.18 38.59
C GLY A 897 11.10 -18.91 37.90
N MET A 898 10.91 -17.80 38.63
CA MET A 898 10.45 -16.54 38.03
C MET A 898 11.55 -15.91 37.16
N VAL A 899 12.80 -15.96 37.63
CA VAL A 899 13.97 -15.50 36.87
C VAL A 899 14.18 -16.36 35.63
N ASN A 900 14.00 -17.68 35.72
CA ASN A 900 14.11 -18.57 34.57
C ASN A 900 12.96 -18.37 33.56
N LEU A 901 11.76 -18.01 34.01
CA LEU A 901 10.68 -17.59 33.11
C LEU A 901 11.05 -16.30 32.35
N ALA A 902 11.63 -15.31 33.04
CA ALA A 902 12.15 -14.09 32.40
C ALA A 902 13.30 -14.40 31.41
N ARG A 903 14.24 -15.28 31.77
CA ARG A 903 15.31 -15.77 30.86
C ARG A 903 14.73 -16.45 29.61
N LEU A 904 13.66 -17.25 29.75
CA LEU A 904 12.98 -17.89 28.62
C LEU A 904 12.36 -16.87 27.67
N PHE A 905 11.57 -15.92 28.19
CA PHE A 905 10.98 -14.86 27.36
C PHE A 905 12.06 -14.01 26.69
N PHE A 906 13.16 -13.70 27.39
CA PHE A 906 14.26 -12.91 26.83
C PHE A 906 14.97 -13.66 25.70
N GLY A 907 15.41 -14.91 25.94
CA GLY A 907 16.08 -15.73 24.94
C GLY A 907 15.22 -16.03 23.71
N LEU A 908 13.91 -16.33 23.90
CA LEU A 908 12.97 -16.49 22.79
C LEU A 908 12.82 -15.20 21.97
N ASN A 909 12.72 -14.04 22.63
CA ASN A 909 12.62 -12.77 21.92
C ASN A 909 13.88 -12.48 21.08
N MET A 910 15.07 -12.76 21.61
CA MET A 910 16.33 -12.57 20.86
C MET A 910 16.39 -13.49 19.63
N LEU A 911 15.95 -14.75 19.75
CA LEU A 911 15.89 -15.68 18.62
C LEU A 911 14.95 -15.21 17.50
N THR A 912 13.85 -14.51 17.84
CA THR A 912 12.92 -13.90 16.86
C THR A 912 13.33 -12.50 16.39
N THR A 913 14.24 -11.81 17.08
CA THR A 913 14.69 -10.45 16.72
C THR A 913 15.95 -10.47 15.85
N LEU A 914 16.85 -11.45 16.02
CA LEU A 914 18.04 -11.62 15.17
C LEU A 914 17.76 -11.62 13.65
N PRO A 915 16.68 -12.23 13.13
CA PRO A 915 16.33 -12.14 11.72
C PRO A 915 16.05 -10.73 11.20
N LEU A 916 15.63 -9.80 12.06
CA LEU A 916 15.37 -8.41 11.69
C LEU A 916 16.69 -7.65 11.47
N GLU A 917 17.64 -7.78 12.40
CA GLU A 917 18.97 -7.18 12.26
C GLU A 917 19.77 -7.82 11.11
N ALA A 918 19.61 -9.13 10.89
CA ALA A 918 20.20 -9.83 9.74
C ALA A 918 19.65 -9.32 8.40
N PHE A 919 18.36 -8.95 8.35
CA PHE A 919 17.77 -8.26 7.20
C PHE A 919 18.39 -6.87 7.04
N VAL A 920 18.42 -6.03 8.08
CA VAL A 920 19.03 -4.69 8.01
C VAL A 920 20.48 -4.75 7.51
N CYS A 921 21.29 -5.68 8.01
CA CYS A 921 22.64 -5.93 7.50
C CYS A 921 22.65 -6.26 6.00
N ARG A 922 21.80 -7.20 5.57
CA ARG A 922 21.75 -7.69 4.19
C ARG A 922 21.26 -6.62 3.21
N GLU A 923 20.24 -5.84 3.56
CA GLU A 923 19.77 -4.72 2.74
C GLU A 923 20.89 -3.70 2.54
N VAL A 924 21.56 -3.28 3.63
CA VAL A 924 22.69 -2.33 3.55
C VAL A 924 23.82 -2.86 2.66
N MET A 925 24.11 -4.17 2.71
CA MET A 925 25.10 -4.83 1.84
C MET A 925 24.65 -4.89 0.36
N LEU A 926 23.36 -5.11 0.10
CA LEU A 926 22.79 -5.13 -1.25
C LEU A 926 22.76 -3.72 -1.85
N THR A 927 22.21 -2.73 -1.15
CA THR A 927 22.19 -1.33 -1.61
C THR A 927 23.60 -0.76 -1.84
N TYR A 928 24.63 -1.22 -1.11
CA TYR A 928 25.99 -0.72 -1.25
C TYR A 928 26.83 -1.41 -2.34
N TRP A 929 26.72 -2.74 -2.51
CA TRP A 929 27.53 -3.49 -3.49
C TRP A 929 26.77 -3.92 -4.76
N TYR A 930 25.44 -3.93 -4.71
CA TYR A 930 24.57 -4.55 -5.70
C TYR A 930 23.31 -3.71 -6.06
N PRO A 931 23.36 -2.35 -6.08
CA PRO A 931 22.15 -1.51 -6.21
C PRO A 931 21.33 -1.83 -7.47
N ASP A 932 21.99 -1.95 -8.62
CA ASP A 932 21.35 -2.08 -9.94
C ASP A 932 21.08 -3.55 -10.32
N SER A 933 20.75 -4.42 -9.35
CA SER A 933 20.64 -5.86 -9.62
C SER A 933 19.59 -6.59 -8.78
N GLY A 934 18.55 -7.09 -9.46
CA GLY A 934 17.41 -7.80 -8.87
C GLY A 934 17.72 -9.10 -8.13
N PHE A 935 16.66 -9.79 -7.69
CA PHE A 935 16.74 -10.87 -6.71
C PHE A 935 17.45 -12.14 -7.22
N GLU A 936 18.67 -12.39 -6.73
CA GLU A 936 19.37 -13.67 -6.87
C GLU A 936 19.28 -14.52 -5.59
N LEU A 937 18.69 -15.73 -5.71
CA LEU A 937 18.55 -16.66 -4.58
C LEU A 937 19.91 -17.08 -3.98
N VAL A 938 20.93 -17.33 -4.81
CA VAL A 938 22.26 -17.75 -4.36
C VAL A 938 22.93 -16.65 -3.54
N ARG A 939 22.84 -15.39 -4.01
CA ARG A 939 23.34 -14.20 -3.29
C ARG A 939 22.59 -14.00 -1.98
N HIS A 940 21.26 -14.06 -1.99
CA HIS A 940 20.41 -13.93 -0.80
C HIS A 940 20.77 -14.95 0.28
N VAL A 941 20.92 -16.24 -0.09
CA VAL A 941 21.36 -17.28 0.84
C VAL A 941 22.78 -17.02 1.32
N ALA A 942 23.75 -16.82 0.42
CA ALA A 942 25.17 -16.67 0.78
C ALA A 942 25.42 -15.49 1.75
N LEU A 943 24.79 -14.33 1.51
CA LEU A 943 24.90 -13.18 2.40
C LEU A 943 24.26 -13.46 3.77
N SER A 944 23.08 -14.09 3.79
CA SER A 944 22.37 -14.43 5.04
C SER A 944 23.14 -15.45 5.87
N THR A 945 23.68 -16.51 5.25
CA THR A 945 24.53 -17.49 5.92
C THR A 945 25.81 -16.84 6.44
N GLY A 946 26.47 -16.00 5.64
CA GLY A 946 27.69 -15.28 6.04
C GLY A 946 27.48 -14.39 7.27
N LEU A 947 26.38 -13.62 7.29
CA LEU A 947 25.99 -12.77 8.41
C LEU A 947 25.73 -13.57 9.69
N VAL A 948 24.87 -14.59 9.62
CA VAL A 948 24.50 -15.37 10.81
C VAL A 948 25.67 -16.20 11.35
N VAL A 949 26.48 -16.81 10.47
CA VAL A 949 27.69 -17.56 10.89
C VAL A 949 28.74 -16.60 11.45
N GLY A 950 28.92 -15.41 10.85
CA GLY A 950 29.83 -14.38 11.36
C GLY A 950 29.44 -13.88 12.75
N ALA A 951 28.17 -13.51 12.95
CA ALA A 951 27.66 -13.07 14.25
C ALA A 951 27.73 -14.19 15.29
N THR A 952 27.44 -15.44 14.89
CA THR A 952 27.59 -16.63 15.75
C THR A 952 29.05 -16.81 16.18
N ALA A 953 30.01 -16.70 15.25
CA ALA A 953 31.44 -16.84 15.55
C ALA A 953 31.92 -15.77 16.55
N VAL A 954 31.52 -14.50 16.39
CA VAL A 954 31.85 -13.44 17.36
C VAL A 954 31.15 -13.69 18.71
N SER A 955 29.90 -14.14 18.72
CA SER A 955 29.16 -14.48 19.95
C SER A 955 29.77 -15.64 20.75
N LEU A 956 30.51 -16.53 20.08
CA LEU A 956 31.28 -17.61 20.71
C LEU A 956 32.63 -17.14 21.26
N LEU A 957 33.15 -16.01 20.77
CA LEU A 957 34.41 -15.40 21.21
C LEU A 957 34.23 -14.37 22.33
N THR A 958 33.03 -13.80 22.51
CA THR A 958 32.72 -12.89 23.62
C THR A 958 31.74 -13.47 24.64
N CYS A 959 32.01 -13.16 25.91
CA CYS A 959 31.14 -13.45 27.05
C CYS A 959 30.58 -12.17 27.68
N ASP A 960 31.09 -10.98 27.32
CA ASP A 960 30.70 -9.72 27.94
C ASP A 960 29.75 -8.92 27.03
N LEU A 961 28.47 -8.91 27.42
CA LEU A 961 27.41 -8.16 26.75
C LEU A 961 27.58 -6.64 26.90
N GLY A 962 28.18 -6.18 28.01
CA GLY A 962 28.43 -4.77 28.29
C GLY A 962 29.41 -4.17 27.30
N VAL A 963 30.52 -4.86 27.02
CA VAL A 963 31.51 -4.43 26.01
C VAL A 963 30.90 -4.30 24.62
N VAL A 964 29.97 -5.18 24.24
CA VAL A 964 29.25 -5.08 22.95
C VAL A 964 28.36 -3.83 22.93
N PHE A 965 27.58 -3.59 23.98
CA PHE A 965 26.73 -2.41 24.09
C PHE A 965 27.53 -1.09 24.11
N GLU A 966 28.65 -1.04 24.85
CA GLU A 966 29.52 0.13 24.92
C GLU A 966 30.17 0.44 23.56
N LEU A 967 30.80 -0.55 22.92
CA LEU A 967 31.53 -0.35 21.66
C LEU A 967 30.61 0.00 20.49
N VAL A 968 29.53 -0.78 20.29
CA VAL A 968 28.59 -0.59 19.18
C VAL A 968 27.77 0.69 19.39
N GLY A 969 27.34 0.92 20.64
CA GLY A 969 26.58 2.11 21.04
C GLY A 969 27.36 3.40 20.86
N ALA A 970 28.57 3.49 21.41
CA ALA A 970 29.35 4.73 21.37
C ALA A 970 29.94 5.08 20.00
N THR A 971 29.89 4.15 19.03
CA THR A 971 30.34 4.37 17.65
C THR A 971 29.17 4.49 16.68
N SER A 972 28.58 3.36 16.29
CA SER A 972 27.53 3.30 15.27
C SER A 972 26.21 3.95 15.68
N ALA A 973 25.76 3.72 16.92
CA ALA A 973 24.50 4.28 17.40
C ALA A 973 24.59 5.82 17.56
N VAL A 974 25.69 6.31 18.13
CA VAL A 974 26.00 7.76 18.20
C VAL A 974 26.07 8.40 16.81
N ALA A 975 26.70 7.75 15.83
CA ALA A 975 26.75 8.25 14.46
C ALA A 975 25.37 8.33 13.80
N MET A 976 24.54 7.29 13.95
CA MET A 976 23.19 7.21 13.38
C MET A 976 22.17 8.11 14.07
N ALA A 977 22.32 8.39 15.37
CA ALA A 977 21.37 9.18 16.14
C ALA A 977 21.72 10.67 16.18
N TYR A 978 22.97 11.00 16.54
CA TYR A 978 23.35 12.35 16.95
C TYR A 978 24.16 13.09 15.89
N ILE A 979 24.84 12.37 14.99
CA ILE A 979 25.68 12.97 13.96
C ILE A 979 24.91 13.10 12.63
N LEU A 980 24.50 11.99 12.03
CA LEU A 980 24.03 11.98 10.64
C LEU A 980 22.66 12.67 10.42
N PRO A 981 21.58 12.42 11.19
CA PRO A 981 20.31 13.10 10.96
C PRO A 981 20.36 14.62 11.21
N PRO A 982 21.00 15.13 12.29
CA PRO A 982 21.19 16.56 12.46
C PRO A 982 22.08 17.20 11.38
N LEU A 983 23.15 16.52 10.91
CA LEU A 983 23.97 17.03 9.80
C LEU A 983 23.18 17.16 8.49
N CYS A 984 22.35 16.17 8.14
CA CYS A 984 21.47 16.27 6.98
C CYS A 984 20.47 17.43 7.15
N TYR A 985 19.85 17.57 8.33
CA TYR A 985 18.90 18.65 8.61
C TYR A 985 19.53 20.04 8.49
N ILE A 986 20.76 20.23 8.96
CA ILE A 986 21.53 21.48 8.83
C ILE A 986 21.78 21.85 7.36
N ARG A 987 21.88 20.85 6.47
CA ARG A 987 22.21 21.01 5.06
C ARG A 987 20.97 21.13 4.15
N LEU A 988 19.85 20.54 4.54
CA LEU A 988 18.57 20.55 3.81
C LEU A 988 17.61 21.68 4.27
N SER A 989 17.69 22.13 5.53
CA SER A 989 16.76 23.14 6.07
C SER A 989 17.27 24.58 5.91
N ARG A 990 16.33 25.53 5.75
CA ARG A 990 16.63 26.96 5.92
C ARG A 990 16.90 27.26 7.39
N ARG A 991 17.87 28.14 7.67
CA ARG A 991 18.31 28.51 9.03
C ARG A 991 17.12 28.89 9.93
N SER A 992 16.98 28.20 11.04
CA SER A 992 15.96 28.42 12.06
C SER A 992 16.54 28.13 13.46
N TRP A 993 15.78 28.37 14.53
CA TRP A 993 16.19 27.99 15.89
C TRP A 993 16.54 26.48 16.00
N ARG A 994 15.77 25.62 15.31
CA ARG A 994 16.00 24.17 15.26
C ARG A 994 17.36 23.81 14.63
N THR A 995 17.89 24.65 13.74
CA THR A 995 19.21 24.45 13.12
C THR A 995 20.34 24.63 14.16
N TYR A 996 20.21 25.54 15.12
CA TYR A 996 21.20 25.68 16.21
C TYR A 996 21.17 24.48 17.17
N VAL A 997 19.97 23.98 17.48
CA VAL A 997 19.81 22.73 18.25
C VAL A 997 20.48 21.55 17.51
N ALA A 998 20.33 21.47 16.18
CA ALA A 998 20.99 20.45 15.38
C ALA A 998 22.53 20.55 15.49
N TYR A 999 23.13 21.74 15.37
CA TYR A 999 24.57 21.93 15.57
C TYR A 999 25.04 21.46 16.95
N ALA A 1000 24.29 21.76 18.02
CA ALA A 1000 24.63 21.33 19.36
C ALA A 1000 24.62 19.79 19.50
N VAL A 1001 23.65 19.10 18.91
CA VAL A 1001 23.55 17.63 18.92
C VAL A 1001 24.68 16.98 18.09
N VAL A 1002 25.09 17.57 16.95
CA VAL A 1002 26.27 17.09 16.20
C VAL A 1002 27.54 17.22 17.04
N VAL A 1003 27.77 18.37 17.68
CA VAL A 1003 28.96 18.59 18.52
C VAL A 1003 28.98 17.61 19.70
N PHE A 1004 27.84 17.36 20.34
CA PHE A 1004 27.69 16.34 21.37
C PHE A 1004 28.04 14.93 20.84
N GLY A 1005 27.45 14.51 19.72
CA GLY A 1005 27.70 13.19 19.13
C GLY A 1005 29.17 12.98 18.75
N VAL A 1006 29.80 13.96 18.10
CA VAL A 1006 31.23 13.91 17.75
C VAL A 1006 32.11 13.85 19.01
N ALA A 1007 31.80 14.64 20.05
CA ALA A 1007 32.56 14.62 21.29
C ALA A 1007 32.47 13.26 22.01
N VAL A 1008 31.26 12.68 22.12
CA VAL A 1008 31.06 11.33 22.69
C VAL A 1008 31.83 10.28 21.90
N MET A 1009 31.65 10.23 20.58
CA MET A 1009 32.29 9.22 19.72
C MET A 1009 33.82 9.29 19.83
N MET A 1010 34.41 10.49 19.81
CA MET A 1010 35.86 10.68 19.94
C MET A 1010 36.37 10.27 21.33
N ILE A 1011 35.67 10.64 22.41
CA ILE A 1011 36.10 10.30 23.78
C ILE A 1011 35.98 8.80 24.03
N SER A 1012 34.88 8.17 23.65
CA SER A 1012 34.69 6.72 23.81
C SER A 1012 35.65 5.89 22.97
N LEU A 1013 36.00 6.33 21.75
CA LEU A 1013 37.05 5.69 20.96
C LEU A 1013 38.42 5.79 21.65
N VAL A 1014 38.79 6.97 22.17
CA VAL A 1014 40.05 7.16 22.90
C VAL A 1014 40.09 6.31 24.17
N GLN A 1015 38.98 6.17 24.90
CA GLN A 1015 38.87 5.30 26.06
C GLN A 1015 39.02 3.81 25.67
N ALA A 1016 38.28 3.33 24.67
CA ALA A 1016 38.40 1.95 24.19
C ALA A 1016 39.83 1.61 23.73
N PHE A 1017 40.51 2.50 23.00
CA PHE A 1017 41.93 2.33 22.65
C PHE A 1017 42.83 2.34 23.89
N ALA A 1018 42.58 3.20 24.88
CA ALA A 1018 43.36 3.25 26.11
C ALA A 1018 43.19 1.98 26.98
N ASP A 1019 42.00 1.42 27.08
CA ASP A 1019 41.74 0.21 27.87
C ASP A 1019 42.28 -1.06 27.20
N VAL A 1020 42.31 -1.10 25.86
CA VAL A 1020 43.05 -2.11 25.08
C VAL A 1020 44.57 -1.98 25.28
N VAL A 1021 45.13 -0.77 25.17
CA VAL A 1021 46.59 -0.54 25.31
C VAL A 1021 47.10 -0.74 26.75
N THR A 1022 46.29 -0.39 27.76
CA THR A 1022 46.66 -0.59 29.18
C THR A 1022 46.33 -1.99 29.71
N GLY A 1023 45.66 -2.84 28.91
CA GLY A 1023 45.25 -4.19 29.32
C GLY A 1023 44.21 -4.21 30.44
N LYS A 1024 43.51 -3.10 30.70
CA LYS A 1024 42.48 -2.99 31.74
C LYS A 1024 41.21 -3.77 31.41
N GLY A 1025 40.82 -3.78 30.12
CA GLY A 1025 39.61 -4.46 29.65
C GLY A 1025 39.55 -5.97 29.86
N GLY A 1026 40.60 -6.59 30.43
CA GLY A 1026 40.59 -8.00 30.85
C GLY A 1026 40.48 -8.23 32.37
N LYS A 1027 40.48 -7.18 33.21
CA LYS A 1027 40.53 -7.32 34.69
C LYS A 1027 39.22 -7.07 35.41
N ASP A 1028 38.43 -6.09 34.96
CA ASP A 1028 37.13 -5.81 35.58
C ASP A 1028 36.09 -6.92 35.27
N SER A 1029 36.40 -7.81 34.32
CA SER A 1029 35.63 -9.02 34.01
C SER A 1029 35.93 -10.22 34.93
N GLU A 1030 37.03 -10.23 35.70
CA GLU A 1030 37.37 -11.37 36.60
C GLU A 1030 36.45 -11.48 37.82
N GLY A 1031 35.59 -10.48 38.08
CA GLY A 1031 34.61 -10.50 39.18
C GLY A 1031 33.40 -11.42 38.93
N GLY A 1032 33.14 -11.83 37.70
CA GLY A 1032 32.06 -12.74 37.33
C GLY A 1032 32.54 -14.19 37.26
N GLY A 1033 32.21 -15.02 38.26
CA GLY A 1033 32.65 -16.42 38.36
C GLY A 1033 32.04 -17.38 37.33
N GLY A 1034 32.35 -17.20 36.05
CA GLY A 1034 31.99 -18.07 34.94
C GLY A 1034 33.06 -18.04 33.86
N SER A 1035 33.88 -19.11 33.79
CA SER A 1035 34.93 -19.21 32.77
C SER A 1035 34.32 -19.26 31.37
N CYS A 1036 34.94 -18.60 30.39
CA CYS A 1036 34.56 -18.70 28.97
C CYS A 1036 35.00 -20.04 28.32
N MET A 1037 35.01 -21.15 29.07
CA MET A 1037 35.40 -22.50 28.62
C MET A 1037 34.24 -23.47 28.70
#